data_AF-A0A9D9K494-F1
#
_entry.id   AF-A0A9D9K494-F1
#
_cell.length_a   1.000
_cell.length_b   1.000
_cell.length_c   1.000
_cell.angle_alpha   90.00
_cell.angle_beta   90.00
_cell.angle_gamma   90.00
#
_symmetry.space_group_name_H-M   'P 1'
#
loop_
_entity.id
_entity.type
_entity.pdbx_description
1 polymer ?
#
loop_
_entity_poly.entity_id
_entity_poly.type
_entity_poly.pdbx_seq_one_letter_code
_entity_poly.pdbx_strand_id
1 'polypeptide(L)'
;MNSAIIVLTWNGGAEAIACLQRVRQLDPAPNTVVVVDNDSRDGTPDQVAALFPTFLLIRNPRNLGYAAGMNIGIRALLDQNPPPDIIILLNQDTLVDPGWLGAIIAPFADPAVGAVGCKIRYPDGTIQHAGLTLDWPLALPRHIGRDEPDHGQYDVPRYVNFVTFAAAALRSEALRQIGLFDEGYSPAYFEDADLCVRLRQAGYLIRYEPRATLVHREAMSQQDRLTHNALVHQGRLRFVLKTYTLDEITGPFAQAERDLIRYLEQPSEKRALRWAYDKTLADLPHIWLARRETDQAMSDAVQRLLLNLQHELSKSSYRRIAARLADIEDLVTNQPALLAACYTLLDAPPLRLDLSESFRINVDVHNIGRIAWRSAGAHPIRLGYLWINQSGERIAGLHRSAIPKDLLPGEHAHVALRIDPPPQAGVWQLQIGLVEEYIDWFSTYGVPPLCIDIEYVLDTGPRAVILTLSIAAYDAIGGYILFQLQMLRSAGYRVVILAEHVDQRLPTDILLSVVTINRKTPEKYYAVAIEHLHRADLIILHYPLFYDLASLIRDVRHGVVLFDYHGITPPDIWGVESPDYYARMVRGIANLSLVQYANYAIGHSRFTCAELIATGMINPKHVIQMGFPIVTHAALSGAPSRDLIERFDVHNKHVLLYVGRMARSKRVDMLIEALPAVVARHPETKLLLVGDDRPLVYRQYVREVAARARELGVAAYVQFTGQVDETTLDQLYRACAVFVTASIHEGFCMPVVEAMAHGRPVVVTCVTALPETVGDAGLLFNPDDVAGLADQICRLLDDLPHPGAHWDVSTFGRLAPVTEEEIAALRQRKIGIVTPRYGVGVLGGAEQGIRGWAEQLAARGYTVEALTTTTVDMSNWGDHVPPGVDHLNGVTIRRFRTTSTDNRCFHAVREQAEVGKLPRFREEQRFMEHNLRSVDLERFIAQHAEEYACLLVIPYLFGTSYWTIRTAPERSILIPCLHDEPLARLSIFRSMLEQAAALFFNSREEEAFATRVLGVTNPYRACLGFGFPDHPEPGNPHRFREHSGITGPFLLYAGRLEYGKNVPQLIDYFIRYKAERPGALTLALSGTGNISPPSRHDIVALGMLPREVLNDAFASALALCQLSLNESFSLVLMESWLQGRPVIVHADCAVTNGHVERSGGGYAVRSYEDFRAAVDTLLANDEHAATLGARGKAYVIERYTWSRLLPRIEENIARFSRPRSLYARLAQRSVVRALEFTRQRFEADFLDLVERALAETRAQARAD
;
A
#
# COMPACT_ATOMS: atom_id res chain seq x y z
N MET A 1 16.92 -37.96 -7.80
CA MET A 1 16.54 -37.45 -9.13
C MET A 1 17.62 -36.48 -9.55
N ASN A 2 18.13 -36.61 -10.78
CA ASN A 2 19.09 -35.69 -11.38
C ASN A 2 18.37 -34.36 -11.67
N SER A 3 18.93 -33.24 -11.21
CA SER A 3 18.32 -31.91 -11.36
C SER A 3 19.25 -30.91 -12.00
N ALA A 4 18.71 -30.07 -12.87
CA ALA A 4 19.45 -28.98 -13.51
C ALA A 4 18.76 -27.63 -13.30
N ILE A 5 19.54 -26.56 -13.15
CA ILE A 5 19.05 -25.20 -12.97
C ILE A 5 19.39 -24.36 -14.21
N ILE A 6 18.41 -23.59 -14.70
CA ILE A 6 18.58 -22.58 -15.75
C ILE A 6 18.41 -21.20 -15.11
N VAL A 7 19.38 -20.33 -15.32
CA VAL A 7 19.28 -18.89 -15.02
C VAL A 7 19.33 -18.11 -16.33
N LEU A 8 18.25 -17.41 -16.67
CA LEU A 8 18.22 -16.53 -17.85
C LEU A 8 18.69 -15.13 -17.44
N THR A 9 19.76 -14.65 -18.08
CA THR A 9 20.37 -13.34 -17.79
C THR A 9 20.16 -12.34 -18.91
N TRP A 10 19.88 -11.09 -18.56
CA TRP A 10 19.92 -9.95 -19.48
C TRP A 10 20.24 -8.69 -18.68
N ASN A 11 21.39 -8.06 -18.95
CA ASN A 11 21.88 -6.87 -18.24
C ASN A 11 21.77 -6.97 -16.69
N GLY A 12 22.05 -8.15 -16.15
CA GLY A 12 21.81 -8.45 -14.73
C GLY A 12 22.89 -7.97 -13.77
N GLY A 13 24.07 -7.59 -14.28
CA GLY A 13 25.21 -7.10 -13.52
C GLY A 13 25.44 -7.85 -12.21
N ALA A 14 25.44 -7.10 -11.10
CA ALA A 14 25.70 -7.65 -9.77
C ALA A 14 24.60 -8.61 -9.27
N GLU A 15 23.34 -8.43 -9.69
CA GLU A 15 22.22 -9.27 -9.26
C GLU A 15 22.35 -10.69 -9.82
N ALA A 16 22.64 -10.81 -11.12
CA ALA A 16 22.91 -12.10 -11.76
C ALA A 16 24.05 -12.85 -11.09
N ILE A 17 25.13 -12.15 -10.74
CA ILE A 17 26.28 -12.76 -10.04
C ILE A 17 25.89 -13.21 -8.63
N ALA A 18 25.12 -12.41 -7.88
CA ALA A 18 24.65 -12.79 -6.54
C ALA A 18 23.74 -14.03 -6.57
N CYS A 19 22.82 -14.12 -7.54
CA CYS A 19 21.99 -15.30 -7.77
C CYS A 19 22.86 -16.54 -8.04
N LEU A 20 23.81 -16.45 -8.99
CA LEU A 20 24.70 -17.56 -9.34
C LEU A 20 25.63 -17.99 -8.20
N GLN A 21 26.06 -17.06 -7.34
CA GLN A 21 26.81 -17.38 -6.12
C GLN A 21 25.97 -18.24 -5.16
N ARG A 22 24.69 -17.90 -4.98
CA ARG A 22 23.76 -18.71 -4.17
C ARG A 22 23.51 -20.08 -4.77
N VAL A 23 23.31 -20.16 -6.08
CA VAL A 23 23.16 -21.44 -6.79
C VAL A 23 24.38 -22.34 -6.60
N ARG A 24 25.61 -21.80 -6.65
CA ARG A 24 26.85 -22.56 -6.41
C ARG A 24 26.95 -23.12 -4.99
N GLN A 25 26.29 -22.49 -4.03
CA GLN A 25 26.34 -22.83 -2.60
C GLN A 25 25.21 -23.78 -2.15
N LEU A 26 24.34 -24.22 -3.07
CA LEU A 26 23.23 -25.11 -2.74
C LEU A 26 23.73 -26.48 -2.25
N ASP A 27 23.06 -27.00 -1.21
CA ASP A 27 23.23 -28.36 -0.69
C ASP A 27 21.85 -29.04 -0.59
N PRO A 28 21.59 -30.14 -1.32
CA PRO A 28 22.47 -30.74 -2.32
C PRO A 28 22.76 -29.78 -3.48
N ALA A 29 23.90 -29.94 -4.14
CA ALA A 29 24.24 -29.15 -5.32
C ALA A 29 23.46 -29.65 -6.56
N PRO A 30 23.05 -28.76 -7.48
CA PRO A 30 22.48 -29.18 -8.76
C PRO A 30 23.53 -29.91 -9.60
N ASN A 31 23.09 -30.86 -10.43
CA ASN A 31 23.98 -31.64 -11.28
C ASN A 31 24.54 -30.79 -12.43
N THR A 32 23.71 -29.91 -12.98
CA THR A 32 24.06 -29.02 -14.09
C THR A 32 23.46 -27.64 -13.84
N VAL A 33 24.24 -26.58 -14.08
CA VAL A 33 23.75 -25.20 -14.10
C VAL A 33 23.99 -24.62 -15.47
N VAL A 34 22.94 -24.13 -16.10
CA VAL A 34 22.95 -23.46 -17.40
C VAL A 34 22.64 -22.00 -17.19
N VAL A 35 23.52 -21.12 -17.67
CA VAL A 35 23.27 -19.68 -17.71
C VAL A 35 23.02 -19.30 -19.16
N VAL A 36 21.84 -18.79 -19.47
CA VAL A 36 21.50 -18.33 -20.82
C VAL A 36 21.56 -16.81 -20.81
N ASP A 37 22.50 -16.23 -21.54
CA ASP A 37 22.63 -14.78 -21.67
C ASP A 37 21.90 -14.27 -22.91
N ASN A 38 20.93 -13.38 -22.71
CA ASN A 38 20.05 -12.82 -23.73
C ASN A 38 20.59 -11.50 -24.31
N ASP A 39 21.85 -11.48 -24.78
CA ASP A 39 22.54 -10.28 -25.31
C ASP A 39 22.74 -9.19 -24.24
N SER A 40 23.35 -9.55 -23.11
CA SER A 40 23.73 -8.57 -22.09
C SER A 40 24.91 -7.70 -22.57
N ARG A 41 24.81 -6.39 -22.34
CA ARG A 41 25.81 -5.38 -22.76
C ARG A 41 26.56 -4.73 -21.60
N ASP A 42 26.28 -5.16 -20.39
CA ASP A 42 26.84 -4.64 -19.14
C ASP A 42 28.05 -5.44 -18.62
N GLY A 43 28.52 -6.43 -19.40
CA GLY A 43 29.63 -7.31 -19.04
C GLY A 43 29.24 -8.52 -18.16
N THR A 44 27.94 -8.74 -17.90
CA THR A 44 27.44 -9.94 -17.18
C THR A 44 28.03 -11.26 -17.71
N PRO A 45 27.97 -11.59 -19.01
CA PRO A 45 28.40 -12.90 -19.50
C PRO A 45 29.90 -13.13 -19.35
N ASP A 46 30.72 -12.08 -19.36
CA ASP A 46 32.17 -12.20 -19.13
C ASP A 46 32.48 -12.44 -17.65
N GLN A 47 31.75 -11.79 -16.74
CA GLN A 47 31.84 -12.07 -15.31
C GLN A 47 31.38 -13.49 -14.98
N VAL A 48 30.31 -13.98 -15.62
CA VAL A 48 29.83 -15.36 -15.44
C VAL A 48 30.90 -16.35 -15.87
N ALA A 49 31.48 -16.17 -17.06
CA ALA A 49 32.54 -17.03 -17.56
C ALA A 49 33.78 -17.05 -16.64
N ALA A 50 34.13 -15.91 -16.05
CA ALA A 50 35.27 -15.78 -15.14
C ALA A 50 35.03 -16.40 -13.76
N LEU A 51 33.86 -16.16 -13.15
CA LEU A 51 33.56 -16.53 -11.76
C LEU A 51 32.97 -17.94 -11.61
N PHE A 52 32.33 -18.45 -12.65
CA PHE A 52 31.63 -19.75 -12.65
C PHE A 52 32.04 -20.60 -13.87
N PRO A 53 33.34 -20.94 -14.04
CA PRO A 53 33.82 -21.68 -15.21
C PRO A 53 33.23 -23.09 -15.34
N THR A 54 32.60 -23.62 -14.28
CA THR A 54 31.90 -24.91 -14.28
C THR A 54 30.44 -24.82 -14.72
N PHE A 55 29.88 -23.62 -14.91
CA PHE A 55 28.50 -23.43 -15.38
C PHE A 55 28.48 -23.35 -16.92
N LEU A 56 27.46 -23.95 -17.54
CA LEU A 56 27.30 -23.90 -18.99
C LEU A 56 26.72 -22.54 -19.39
N LEU A 57 27.56 -21.65 -19.91
CA LEU A 57 27.13 -20.35 -20.42
C LEU A 57 26.76 -20.44 -21.90
N ILE A 58 25.50 -20.14 -22.22
CA ILE A 58 24.98 -20.02 -23.59
C ILE A 58 24.75 -18.53 -23.86
N ARG A 59 25.40 -17.96 -24.89
CA ARG A 59 25.24 -16.55 -25.27
C ARG A 59 24.37 -16.42 -26.52
N ASN A 60 23.23 -15.76 -26.40
CA ASN A 60 22.35 -15.46 -27.53
C ASN A 60 22.81 -14.20 -28.26
N PRO A 61 22.64 -14.13 -29.59
CA PRO A 61 23.10 -13.00 -30.41
C PRO A 61 22.22 -11.75 -30.31
N ARG A 62 21.05 -11.87 -29.67
CA ARG A 62 20.08 -10.79 -29.41
C ARG A 62 19.19 -11.19 -28.23
N ASN A 63 18.52 -10.23 -27.59
CA ASN A 63 17.51 -10.54 -26.59
C ASN A 63 16.27 -11.18 -27.25
N LEU A 64 15.96 -12.42 -26.89
CA LEU A 64 14.86 -13.21 -27.45
C LEU A 64 13.59 -13.19 -26.57
N GLY A 65 13.62 -12.50 -25.43
CA GLY A 65 12.56 -12.58 -24.42
C GLY A 65 12.67 -13.82 -23.55
N TYR A 66 11.75 -13.93 -22.58
CA TYR A 66 11.79 -14.93 -21.52
C TYR A 66 11.54 -16.35 -22.04
N ALA A 67 10.43 -16.57 -22.74
CA ALA A 67 10.02 -17.88 -23.24
C ALA A 67 11.07 -18.51 -24.19
N ALA A 68 11.52 -17.77 -25.20
CA ALA A 68 12.50 -18.26 -26.16
C ALA A 68 13.89 -18.46 -25.52
N GLY A 69 14.30 -17.55 -24.62
CA GLY A 69 15.55 -17.68 -23.85
C GLY A 69 15.55 -18.93 -22.97
N MET A 70 14.48 -19.15 -22.21
CA MET A 70 14.31 -20.35 -21.38
C MET A 70 14.27 -21.62 -22.24
N ASN A 71 13.57 -21.61 -23.37
CA ASN A 71 13.52 -22.76 -24.29
C ASN A 71 14.91 -23.19 -24.78
N ILE A 72 15.83 -22.25 -25.02
CA ILE A 72 17.21 -22.58 -25.43
C ILE A 72 17.93 -23.35 -24.31
N GLY A 73 17.82 -22.89 -23.06
CA GLY A 73 18.38 -23.60 -21.92
C GLY A 73 17.74 -24.97 -21.70
N ILE A 74 16.41 -25.07 -21.84
CA ILE A 74 15.67 -26.33 -21.68
C ILE A 74 16.08 -27.33 -22.76
N ARG A 75 16.16 -26.92 -24.03
CA ARG A 75 16.61 -27.79 -25.12
C ARG A 75 18.03 -28.32 -24.86
N ALA A 76 18.95 -27.43 -24.48
CA ALA A 76 20.33 -27.83 -24.15
C ALA A 76 20.42 -28.87 -23.02
N LEU A 77 19.47 -28.86 -22.08
CA LEU A 77 19.37 -29.87 -21.02
C LEU A 77 18.68 -31.15 -21.50
N LEU A 78 17.60 -31.05 -22.28
CA LEU A 78 16.87 -32.21 -22.80
C LEU A 78 17.66 -33.00 -23.84
N ASP A 79 18.60 -32.36 -24.54
CA ASP A 79 19.51 -32.99 -25.51
C ASP A 79 20.65 -33.77 -24.83
N GLN A 80 20.83 -33.65 -23.50
CA GLN A 80 21.80 -34.46 -22.75
C GLN A 80 21.36 -35.93 -22.70
N ASN A 81 22.32 -36.85 -22.58
CA ASN A 81 22.05 -38.28 -22.50
C ASN A 81 22.71 -38.93 -21.25
N PRO A 82 21.93 -39.29 -20.21
CA PRO A 82 20.49 -39.05 -20.06
C PRO A 82 20.16 -37.57 -19.74
N PRO A 83 18.97 -37.06 -20.11
CA PRO A 83 18.54 -35.73 -19.71
C PRO A 83 18.26 -35.68 -18.20
N PRO A 84 18.28 -34.49 -17.56
CA PRO A 84 17.92 -34.37 -16.15
C PRO A 84 16.47 -34.80 -15.92
N ASP A 85 16.16 -35.35 -14.75
CA ASP A 85 14.79 -35.72 -14.38
C ASP A 85 13.93 -34.46 -14.20
N ILE A 86 14.53 -33.43 -13.56
CA ILE A 86 13.89 -32.17 -13.17
C ILE A 86 14.70 -30.98 -13.70
N ILE A 87 14.02 -30.05 -14.37
CA ILE A 87 14.58 -28.77 -14.81
C ILE A 87 14.00 -27.65 -13.95
N ILE A 88 14.86 -26.80 -13.43
CA ILE A 88 14.51 -25.72 -12.51
C ILE A 88 14.82 -24.40 -13.18
N LEU A 89 13.87 -23.49 -13.15
CA LEU A 89 13.97 -22.16 -13.74
C LEU A 89 14.15 -21.15 -12.61
N LEU A 90 15.09 -20.22 -12.77
CA LEU A 90 15.32 -19.11 -11.84
C LEU A 90 15.54 -17.80 -12.60
N ASN A 91 14.91 -16.74 -12.12
CA ASN A 91 15.24 -15.39 -12.52
C ASN A 91 16.63 -14.98 -11.99
N GLN A 92 17.32 -14.13 -12.75
CA GLN A 92 18.68 -13.66 -12.42
C GLN A 92 18.79 -12.83 -11.14
N ASP A 93 17.69 -12.33 -10.59
CA ASP A 93 17.59 -11.47 -9.40
C ASP A 93 16.90 -12.19 -8.22
N THR A 94 17.07 -13.51 -8.17
CA THR A 94 16.58 -14.37 -7.08
C THR A 94 17.71 -14.82 -6.16
N LEU A 95 17.41 -14.92 -4.86
CA LEU A 95 18.33 -15.42 -3.84
C LEU A 95 17.62 -16.56 -3.08
N VAL A 96 17.98 -17.79 -3.43
CA VAL A 96 17.43 -19.02 -2.82
C VAL A 96 17.93 -19.24 -1.39
N ASP A 97 17.04 -19.72 -0.51
CA ASP A 97 17.37 -20.02 0.88
C ASP A 97 18.08 -21.40 1.02
N PRO A 98 18.80 -21.65 2.14
CA PRO A 98 19.41 -22.96 2.40
C PRO A 98 18.39 -24.12 2.39
N GLY A 99 18.74 -25.26 1.80
CA GLY A 99 17.86 -26.43 1.68
C GLY A 99 16.76 -26.30 0.61
N TRP A 100 16.70 -25.18 -0.12
CA TRP A 100 15.69 -24.89 -1.13
C TRP A 100 15.62 -25.95 -2.24
N LEU A 101 16.77 -26.40 -2.76
CA LEU A 101 16.82 -27.36 -3.88
C LEU A 101 16.17 -28.69 -3.50
N GLY A 102 16.50 -29.21 -2.31
CA GLY A 102 15.88 -30.43 -1.79
C GLY A 102 14.38 -30.28 -1.62
N ALA A 103 13.92 -29.13 -1.10
CA ALA A 103 12.51 -28.85 -0.88
C ALA A 103 11.70 -28.79 -2.18
N ILE A 104 12.21 -28.11 -3.22
CA ILE A 104 11.47 -27.93 -4.48
C ILE A 104 11.44 -29.21 -5.35
N ILE A 105 12.44 -30.10 -5.20
CA ILE A 105 12.50 -31.38 -5.92
C ILE A 105 11.67 -32.47 -5.23
N ALA A 106 11.59 -32.45 -3.89
CA ALA A 106 10.95 -33.51 -3.11
C ALA A 106 9.54 -33.91 -3.61
N PRO A 107 8.66 -33.00 -4.05
CA PRO A 107 7.33 -33.38 -4.50
C PRO A 107 7.28 -34.22 -5.79
N PHE A 108 8.34 -34.24 -6.60
CA PHE A 108 8.38 -35.06 -7.81
C PHE A 108 8.50 -36.56 -7.56
N ALA A 109 8.63 -36.98 -6.29
CA ALA A 109 8.41 -38.37 -5.89
C ALA A 109 7.02 -38.88 -6.31
N ASP A 110 6.04 -37.99 -6.42
CA ASP A 110 4.75 -38.27 -7.05
C ASP A 110 4.89 -38.12 -8.59
N PRO A 111 4.72 -39.21 -9.38
CA PRO A 111 4.84 -39.15 -10.83
C PRO A 111 3.76 -38.26 -11.49
N ALA A 112 2.64 -37.98 -10.81
CA ALA A 112 1.61 -37.09 -11.32
C ALA A 112 2.00 -35.61 -11.26
N VAL A 113 3.02 -35.23 -10.48
CA VAL A 113 3.47 -33.83 -10.38
C VAL A 113 4.29 -33.45 -11.60
N GLY A 114 3.80 -32.48 -12.38
CA GLY A 114 4.46 -31.93 -13.57
C GLY A 114 5.23 -30.63 -13.31
N ALA A 115 4.78 -29.83 -12.33
CA ALA A 115 5.44 -28.59 -11.93
C ALA A 115 5.33 -28.31 -10.43
N VAL A 116 6.36 -27.68 -9.86
CA VAL A 116 6.39 -27.23 -8.47
C VAL A 116 6.83 -25.77 -8.41
N GLY A 117 5.99 -24.91 -7.84
CA GLY A 117 6.33 -23.53 -7.49
C GLY A 117 6.73 -23.41 -6.02
N CYS A 118 7.46 -22.34 -5.70
CA CYS A 118 7.99 -22.09 -4.36
C CYS A 118 7.32 -20.87 -3.71
N LYS A 119 7.59 -20.64 -2.41
CA LYS A 119 7.23 -19.41 -1.72
C LYS A 119 8.28 -18.34 -2.02
N ILE A 120 7.86 -17.25 -2.64
CA ILE A 120 8.74 -16.13 -2.99
C ILE A 120 8.45 -14.96 -2.06
N ARG A 121 9.51 -14.34 -1.55
CA ARG A 121 9.47 -13.18 -0.67
C ARG A 121 10.11 -11.97 -1.36
N TYR A 122 9.63 -10.77 -1.03
CA TYR A 122 10.35 -9.54 -1.29
C TYR A 122 11.56 -9.41 -0.35
N PRO A 123 12.53 -8.52 -0.64
CA PRO A 123 13.71 -8.32 0.22
C PRO A 123 13.38 -7.89 1.65
N ASP A 124 12.23 -7.24 1.85
CA ASP A 124 11.72 -6.83 3.17
C ASP A 124 11.07 -7.98 3.98
N GLY A 125 10.98 -9.18 3.39
CA GLY A 125 10.43 -10.38 4.02
C GLY A 125 8.92 -10.56 3.83
N THR A 126 8.22 -9.64 3.17
CA THR A 126 6.82 -9.87 2.77
C THR A 126 6.73 -10.91 1.65
N ILE A 127 5.59 -11.58 1.55
CA ILE A 127 5.33 -12.58 0.53
C ILE A 127 5.07 -11.87 -0.80
N GLN A 128 5.80 -12.26 -1.82
CA GLN A 128 5.55 -11.85 -3.20
C GLN A 128 4.68 -12.89 -3.92
N HIS A 129 4.87 -14.18 -3.61
CA HIS A 129 4.11 -15.26 -4.23
C HIS A 129 4.01 -16.47 -3.30
N ALA A 130 2.79 -16.85 -2.95
CA ALA A 130 2.47 -18.12 -2.31
C ALA A 130 1.60 -19.02 -3.20
N GLY A 131 1.61 -18.81 -4.51
CA GLY A 131 0.70 -19.41 -5.49
C GLY A 131 0.00 -18.33 -6.32
N LEU A 132 -0.62 -18.70 -7.44
CA LEU A 132 -1.28 -17.76 -8.37
C LEU A 132 -2.70 -18.23 -8.68
N THR A 133 -3.65 -17.29 -8.71
CA THR A 133 -4.97 -17.47 -9.30
C THR A 133 -5.13 -16.56 -10.51
N LEU A 134 -5.97 -16.99 -11.47
CA LEU A 134 -6.43 -16.14 -12.55
C LEU A 134 -7.92 -15.87 -12.32
N ASP A 135 -8.29 -14.62 -12.16
CA ASP A 135 -9.66 -14.21 -11.85
C ASP A 135 -10.50 -14.20 -13.12
N TRP A 136 -11.21 -15.30 -13.37
CA TRP A 136 -12.21 -15.40 -14.43
C TRP A 136 -13.44 -14.52 -14.09
N PRO A 137 -14.03 -13.77 -15.03
CA PRO A 137 -13.88 -13.86 -16.50
C PRO A 137 -12.79 -13.01 -17.15
N LEU A 138 -12.07 -12.14 -16.43
CA LEU A 138 -11.05 -11.28 -17.05
C LEU A 138 -9.68 -11.93 -17.21
N ALA A 139 -9.45 -13.07 -16.55
CA ALA A 139 -8.17 -13.77 -16.46
C ALA A 139 -7.03 -12.88 -15.91
N LEU A 140 -7.36 -11.97 -15.00
CA LEU A 140 -6.36 -11.12 -14.34
C LEU A 140 -5.56 -11.94 -13.31
N PRO A 141 -4.23 -11.82 -13.28
CA PRO A 141 -3.40 -12.59 -12.35
C PRO A 141 -3.46 -12.00 -10.95
N ARG A 142 -3.67 -12.86 -9.94
CA ARG A 142 -3.63 -12.53 -8.52
C ARG A 142 -2.67 -13.46 -7.80
N HIS A 143 -1.57 -12.90 -7.33
CA HIS A 143 -0.59 -13.63 -6.51
C HIS A 143 -1.16 -13.80 -5.10
N ILE A 144 -1.27 -15.03 -4.64
CA ILE A 144 -1.74 -15.36 -3.30
C ILE A 144 -0.68 -14.88 -2.29
N GLY A 145 -1.12 -14.15 -1.27
CA GLY A 145 -0.24 -13.63 -0.22
C GLY A 145 0.60 -12.42 -0.63
N ARG A 146 0.41 -11.85 -1.83
CA ARG A 146 1.21 -10.70 -2.28
C ARG A 146 1.10 -9.52 -1.31
N ASP A 147 2.25 -8.96 -0.95
CA ASP A 147 2.43 -7.84 0.00
C ASP A 147 2.03 -8.17 1.44
N GLU A 148 1.70 -9.44 1.75
CA GLU A 148 1.42 -9.89 3.10
C GLU A 148 2.73 -10.25 3.83
N PRO A 149 2.89 -9.89 5.11
CA PRO A 149 4.01 -10.40 5.91
C PRO A 149 4.03 -11.93 5.98
N ASP A 150 5.20 -12.57 5.82
CA ASP A 150 5.33 -14.02 5.94
C ASP A 150 5.37 -14.44 7.42
N HIS A 151 4.25 -14.95 7.93
CA HIS A 151 4.14 -15.55 9.26
C HIS A 151 3.91 -17.07 9.20
N GLY A 152 4.17 -17.68 8.05
CA GLY A 152 3.89 -19.08 7.78
C GLY A 152 2.42 -19.38 7.47
N GLN A 153 1.60 -18.36 7.19
CA GLN A 153 0.18 -18.54 6.84
C GLN A 153 -0.04 -19.30 5.53
N TYR A 154 1.00 -19.42 4.71
CA TYR A 154 1.01 -20.24 3.50
C TYR A 154 1.99 -21.41 3.59
N ASP A 155 2.37 -21.87 4.79
CA ASP A 155 3.32 -22.99 4.97
C ASP A 155 2.73 -24.38 4.72
N VAL A 156 1.47 -24.43 4.27
CA VAL A 156 0.80 -25.67 3.88
C VAL A 156 1.01 -25.91 2.37
N PRO A 157 1.69 -27.01 1.99
CA PRO A 157 1.79 -27.41 0.59
C PRO A 157 0.41 -27.71 0.02
N ARG A 158 0.16 -27.30 -1.22
CA ARG A 158 -1.14 -27.53 -1.87
C ARG A 158 -1.01 -27.66 -3.38
N TYR A 159 -1.97 -28.35 -3.98
CA TYR A 159 -2.12 -28.33 -5.43
C TYR A 159 -2.77 -27.02 -5.84
N VAL A 160 -2.21 -26.40 -6.87
CA VAL A 160 -2.66 -25.10 -7.39
C VAL A 160 -2.87 -25.19 -8.89
N ASN A 161 -3.59 -24.23 -9.44
CA ASN A 161 -3.83 -24.17 -10.87
C ASN A 161 -2.63 -23.55 -11.60
N PHE A 162 -1.91 -22.65 -10.93
CA PHE A 162 -0.82 -21.86 -11.50
C PHE A 162 0.24 -21.56 -10.42
N VAL A 163 1.49 -21.47 -10.86
CA VAL A 163 2.63 -20.94 -10.10
C VAL A 163 3.41 -20.00 -11.01
N THR A 164 4.12 -19.03 -10.45
CA THR A 164 4.98 -18.17 -11.25
C THR A 164 6.30 -18.85 -11.56
N PHE A 165 6.84 -18.60 -12.76
CA PHE A 165 8.14 -19.15 -13.15
C PHE A 165 9.31 -18.21 -12.90
N ALA A 166 9.13 -17.14 -12.11
CA ALA A 166 10.28 -16.46 -11.48
C ALA A 166 11.17 -17.47 -10.72
N ALA A 167 10.56 -18.52 -10.16
CA ALA A 167 11.24 -19.72 -9.70
C ALA A 167 10.30 -20.94 -9.65
N ALA A 168 10.57 -21.93 -10.49
CA ALA A 168 9.77 -23.17 -10.54
C ALA A 168 10.61 -24.37 -11.00
N ALA A 169 10.20 -25.56 -10.57
CA ALA A 169 10.74 -26.83 -11.02
C ALA A 169 9.73 -27.54 -11.94
N LEU A 170 10.23 -28.20 -12.98
CA LEU A 170 9.45 -28.85 -14.04
C LEU A 170 9.97 -30.27 -14.29
N ARG A 171 9.05 -31.22 -14.49
CA ARG A 171 9.39 -32.59 -14.89
C ARG A 171 9.79 -32.62 -16.36
N SER A 172 10.98 -33.12 -16.68
CA SER A 172 11.48 -33.18 -18.06
C SER A 172 10.59 -34.01 -18.98
N GLU A 173 10.05 -35.12 -18.48
CA GLU A 173 9.11 -35.95 -19.23
C GLU A 173 7.82 -35.22 -19.58
N ALA A 174 7.31 -34.39 -18.66
CA ALA A 174 6.12 -33.59 -18.92
C ALA A 174 6.40 -32.57 -20.04
N LEU A 175 7.56 -31.89 -20.00
CA LEU A 175 7.98 -30.95 -21.05
C LEU A 175 8.13 -31.61 -22.43
N ARG A 176 8.64 -32.85 -22.49
CA ARG A 176 8.68 -33.63 -23.74
C ARG A 176 7.29 -33.98 -24.27
N GLN A 177 6.34 -34.25 -23.38
CA GLN A 177 4.97 -34.60 -23.74
C GLN A 177 4.15 -33.38 -24.21
N ILE A 178 4.25 -32.24 -23.52
CA ILE A 178 3.36 -31.08 -23.77
C ILE A 178 3.99 -29.98 -24.63
N GLY A 179 5.28 -30.09 -24.94
CA GLY A 179 6.08 -29.05 -25.59
C GLY A 179 6.56 -27.96 -24.63
N LEU A 180 7.48 -27.12 -25.11
CA LEU A 180 8.14 -26.10 -24.28
C LEU A 180 7.29 -24.82 -24.14
N PHE A 181 7.88 -23.69 -23.74
CA PHE A 181 7.17 -22.41 -23.71
C PHE A 181 6.71 -21.99 -25.11
N ASP A 182 5.54 -21.36 -25.17
CA ASP A 182 5.08 -20.68 -26.38
C ASP A 182 5.85 -19.36 -26.53
N GLU A 183 6.73 -19.31 -27.52
CA GLU A 183 7.61 -18.15 -27.79
C GLU A 183 6.82 -16.92 -28.27
N GLY A 184 5.52 -17.04 -28.55
CA GLY A 184 4.61 -15.93 -28.85
C GLY A 184 4.29 -15.03 -27.64
N TYR A 185 4.58 -15.47 -26.41
CA TYR A 185 4.59 -14.60 -25.23
C TYR A 185 5.90 -13.79 -25.16
N SER A 186 6.14 -12.98 -26.18
CA SER A 186 7.35 -12.16 -26.31
C SER A 186 7.05 -10.68 -26.04
N PRO A 187 7.87 -9.98 -25.23
CA PRO A 187 9.08 -10.46 -24.57
C PRO A 187 8.87 -11.23 -23.25
N ALA A 188 7.71 -11.17 -22.61
CA ALA A 188 7.38 -11.90 -21.36
C ALA A 188 5.87 -11.81 -21.00
N TYR A 189 5.52 -12.47 -19.90
CA TYR A 189 4.21 -12.58 -19.22
C TYR A 189 3.22 -13.59 -19.82
N PHE A 190 2.58 -14.35 -18.93
CA PHE A 190 1.61 -15.43 -19.20
C PHE A 190 2.15 -16.73 -19.82
N GLU A 191 3.44 -16.81 -20.16
CA GLU A 191 4.06 -18.06 -20.60
C GLU A 191 4.05 -19.16 -19.52
N ASP A 192 4.09 -18.76 -18.25
CA ASP A 192 4.00 -19.65 -17.09
C ASP A 192 2.57 -20.20 -16.91
N ALA A 193 1.57 -19.33 -16.98
CA ALA A 193 0.16 -19.71 -16.94
C ALA A 193 -0.21 -20.65 -18.10
N ASP A 194 0.25 -20.36 -19.32
CA ASP A 194 0.06 -21.22 -20.49
C ASP A 194 0.62 -22.63 -20.29
N LEU A 195 1.87 -22.73 -19.83
CA LEU A 195 2.49 -24.03 -19.57
C LEU A 195 1.75 -24.78 -18.46
N CYS A 196 1.32 -24.08 -17.40
CA CYS A 196 0.52 -24.65 -16.32
C CYS A 196 -0.80 -25.25 -16.83
N VAL A 197 -1.53 -24.54 -17.71
CA VAL A 197 -2.75 -25.08 -18.33
C VAL A 197 -2.44 -26.33 -19.14
N ARG A 198 -1.41 -26.29 -19.99
CA ARG A 198 -1.05 -27.45 -20.84
C ARG A 198 -0.62 -28.67 -20.02
N LEU A 199 0.09 -28.47 -18.92
CA LEU A 199 0.43 -29.53 -17.97
C LEU A 199 -0.83 -30.17 -17.40
N ARG A 200 -1.76 -29.36 -16.92
CA ARG A 200 -3.03 -29.84 -16.33
C ARG A 200 -3.92 -30.54 -17.35
N GLN A 201 -4.01 -30.01 -18.58
CA GLN A 201 -4.73 -30.66 -19.68
C GLN A 201 -4.12 -32.01 -20.07
N ALA A 202 -2.82 -32.20 -19.87
CA ALA A 202 -2.14 -33.48 -20.05
C ALA A 202 -2.24 -34.41 -18.82
N GLY A 203 -2.97 -34.00 -17.77
CA GLY A 203 -3.21 -34.80 -16.57
C GLY A 203 -2.19 -34.61 -15.44
N TYR A 204 -1.23 -33.68 -15.59
CA TYR A 204 -0.27 -33.40 -14.53
C TYR A 204 -0.83 -32.46 -13.44
N LEU A 205 -0.39 -32.68 -12.21
CA LEU A 205 -0.63 -31.84 -11.06
C LEU A 205 0.43 -30.74 -10.96
N ILE A 206 0.03 -29.57 -10.50
CA ILE A 206 0.91 -28.45 -10.18
C ILE A 206 0.84 -28.22 -8.68
N ARG A 207 1.99 -28.13 -8.04
CA ARG A 207 2.08 -28.01 -6.59
C ARG A 207 2.79 -26.73 -6.18
N TYR A 208 2.26 -26.09 -5.17
CA TYR A 208 2.97 -25.06 -4.41
C TYR A 208 3.64 -25.70 -3.20
N GLU A 209 4.95 -25.53 -3.07
CA GLU A 209 5.78 -26.10 -2.00
C GLU A 209 6.43 -24.99 -1.15
N PRO A 210 5.84 -24.63 0.00
CA PRO A 210 6.25 -23.46 0.77
C PRO A 210 7.54 -23.66 1.56
N ARG A 211 8.04 -24.90 1.69
CA ARG A 211 9.38 -25.16 2.27
C ARG A 211 10.50 -24.71 1.34
N ALA A 212 10.24 -24.65 0.03
CA ALA A 212 11.13 -23.98 -0.91
C ALA A 212 10.85 -22.47 -0.80
N THR A 213 11.78 -21.73 -0.17
CA THR A 213 11.71 -20.28 0.01
C THR A 213 12.87 -19.54 -0.68
N LEU A 214 12.58 -18.37 -1.25
CA LEU A 214 13.60 -17.49 -1.81
C LEU A 214 13.18 -16.02 -1.74
N VAL A 215 14.15 -15.12 -1.92
CA VAL A 215 13.91 -13.69 -2.10
C VAL A 215 14.03 -13.31 -3.58
N HIS A 216 13.06 -12.57 -4.12
CA HIS A 216 13.09 -12.04 -5.49
C HIS A 216 13.03 -10.52 -5.46
N ARG A 217 14.03 -9.87 -6.07
CA ARG A 217 14.23 -8.41 -5.96
C ARG A 217 13.49 -7.58 -7.01
N GLU A 218 12.99 -8.20 -8.07
CA GLU A 218 12.37 -7.54 -9.23
C GLU A 218 13.22 -6.37 -9.79
N ALA A 219 14.55 -6.49 -9.76
CA ALA A 219 15.48 -5.40 -10.04
C ALA A 219 15.37 -4.85 -11.49
N MET A 220 14.84 -5.66 -12.41
CA MET A 220 14.61 -5.32 -13.82
C MET A 220 13.17 -4.96 -14.18
N SER A 221 12.24 -5.02 -13.22
CA SER A 221 10.83 -4.62 -13.46
C SER A 221 10.62 -3.10 -13.50
N GLN A 222 11.70 -2.30 -13.36
CA GLN A 222 11.73 -0.84 -13.54
C GLN A 222 11.52 -0.38 -15.00
N GLN A 223 10.82 -1.16 -15.82
CA GLN A 223 10.30 -0.67 -17.09
C GLN A 223 9.17 0.32 -16.84
N ASP A 224 8.97 1.25 -17.77
CA ASP A 224 7.81 2.14 -17.78
C ASP A 224 6.51 1.34 -17.52
N ARG A 225 5.76 1.74 -16.49
CA ARG A 225 4.57 1.03 -15.98
C ARG A 225 3.51 0.83 -17.07
N LEU A 226 3.46 1.71 -18.06
CA LEU A 226 2.61 1.55 -19.24
C LEU A 226 3.03 0.34 -20.09
N THR A 227 4.33 0.21 -20.36
CA THR A 227 4.87 -0.91 -21.16
C THR A 227 4.68 -2.23 -20.42
N HIS A 228 4.94 -2.27 -19.12
CA HIS A 228 4.66 -3.44 -18.28
C HIS A 228 3.19 -3.87 -18.37
N ASN A 229 2.25 -2.95 -18.10
CA ASN A 229 0.81 -3.25 -18.15
C ASN A 229 0.35 -3.67 -19.56
N ALA A 230 0.91 -3.06 -20.61
CA ALA A 230 0.59 -3.40 -21.99
C ALA A 230 1.01 -4.84 -22.34
N LEU A 231 2.20 -5.25 -21.91
CA LEU A 231 2.69 -6.62 -22.06
C LEU A 231 1.86 -7.63 -21.26
N VAL A 232 1.49 -7.30 -20.01
CA VAL A 232 0.60 -8.13 -19.19
C VAL A 232 -0.76 -8.30 -19.86
N HIS A 233 -1.36 -7.23 -20.39
CA HIS A 233 -2.62 -7.32 -21.13
C HIS A 233 -2.50 -8.09 -22.44
N GLN A 234 -1.41 -7.93 -23.19
CA GLN A 234 -1.17 -8.70 -24.41
C GLN A 234 -1.06 -10.20 -24.10
N GLY A 235 -0.26 -10.57 -23.09
CA GLY A 235 -0.14 -11.95 -22.62
C GLY A 235 -1.49 -12.50 -22.16
N ARG A 236 -2.26 -11.72 -21.37
CA ARG A 236 -3.61 -12.08 -20.92
C ARG A 236 -4.56 -12.37 -22.08
N LEU A 237 -4.60 -11.50 -23.09
CA LEU A 237 -5.48 -11.68 -24.26
C LEU A 237 -5.05 -12.92 -25.06
N ARG A 238 -3.76 -13.10 -25.32
CA ARG A 238 -3.25 -14.32 -25.97
C ARG A 238 -3.64 -15.58 -25.19
N PHE A 239 -3.48 -15.56 -23.87
CA PHE A 239 -3.86 -16.67 -22.98
C PHE A 239 -5.36 -16.97 -23.07
N VAL A 240 -6.22 -15.94 -22.98
CA VAL A 240 -7.67 -16.10 -23.07
C VAL A 240 -8.07 -16.73 -24.41
N LEU A 241 -7.54 -16.18 -25.50
CA LEU A 241 -7.84 -16.63 -26.86
C LEU A 241 -7.25 -18.00 -27.19
N LYS A 242 -6.25 -18.47 -26.46
CA LYS A 242 -5.68 -19.82 -26.64
C LYS A 242 -6.38 -20.87 -25.79
N THR A 243 -6.90 -20.47 -24.62
CA THR A 243 -7.35 -21.41 -23.57
C THR A 243 -8.86 -21.64 -23.53
N TYR A 244 -9.66 -20.58 -23.68
CA TYR A 244 -11.11 -20.66 -23.43
C TYR A 244 -11.91 -20.93 -24.70
N THR A 245 -13.11 -21.47 -24.56
CA THR A 245 -14.04 -21.75 -25.66
C THR A 245 -14.59 -20.47 -26.29
N LEU A 246 -15.15 -20.58 -27.50
CA LEU A 246 -15.75 -19.43 -28.19
C LEU A 246 -16.91 -18.81 -27.39
N ASP A 247 -17.74 -19.63 -26.74
CA ASP A 247 -18.87 -19.16 -25.91
C ASP A 247 -18.38 -18.41 -24.67
N GLU A 248 -17.30 -18.89 -24.04
CA GLU A 248 -16.66 -18.23 -22.91
C GLU A 248 -16.03 -16.88 -23.32
N ILE A 249 -15.40 -16.83 -24.49
CA ILE A 249 -14.79 -15.60 -25.03
C ILE A 249 -15.86 -14.57 -25.40
N THR A 250 -16.90 -14.98 -26.13
CA THR A 250 -17.92 -14.07 -26.67
C THR A 250 -19.05 -13.73 -25.69
N GLY A 251 -19.20 -14.52 -24.62
CA GLY A 251 -20.14 -14.28 -23.53
C GLY A 251 -19.49 -13.61 -22.31
N PRO A 252 -19.09 -14.39 -21.28
CA PRO A 252 -18.65 -13.85 -19.99
C PRO A 252 -17.39 -12.99 -20.07
N PHE A 253 -16.37 -13.38 -20.85
CA PHE A 253 -15.18 -12.55 -21.06
C PHE A 253 -15.54 -11.23 -21.74
N ALA A 254 -16.24 -11.29 -22.89
CA ALA A 254 -16.66 -10.10 -23.62
C ALA A 254 -17.45 -9.12 -22.75
N GLN A 255 -18.39 -9.62 -21.93
CA GLN A 255 -19.18 -8.76 -21.05
C GLN A 255 -18.32 -8.10 -19.96
N ALA A 256 -17.50 -8.88 -19.27
CA ALA A 256 -16.64 -8.34 -18.22
C ALA A 256 -15.58 -7.38 -18.76
N GLU A 257 -15.05 -7.65 -19.96
CA GLU A 257 -14.10 -6.78 -20.64
C GLU A 257 -14.75 -5.45 -21.06
N ARG A 258 -16.02 -5.46 -21.49
CA ARG A 258 -16.80 -4.22 -21.72
C ARG A 258 -17.01 -3.42 -20.44
N ASP A 259 -17.34 -4.10 -19.35
CA ASP A 259 -17.54 -3.45 -18.06
C ASP A 259 -16.21 -2.86 -17.55
N LEU A 260 -15.10 -3.59 -17.69
CA LEU A 260 -13.75 -3.07 -17.45
C LEU A 260 -13.52 -1.80 -18.28
N ILE A 261 -13.72 -1.84 -19.60
CA ILE A 261 -13.56 -0.68 -20.48
C ILE A 261 -14.44 0.51 -20.04
N ARG A 262 -15.67 0.25 -19.60
CA ARG A 262 -16.63 1.28 -19.17
C ARG A 262 -16.18 1.99 -17.88
N TYR A 263 -15.65 1.23 -16.92
CA TYR A 263 -15.24 1.74 -15.60
C TYR A 263 -13.75 2.06 -15.50
N LEU A 264 -12.98 1.82 -16.57
CA LEU A 264 -11.57 2.20 -16.61
C LEU A 264 -11.45 3.73 -16.68
N GLU A 265 -10.89 4.35 -15.65
CA GLU A 265 -10.70 5.81 -15.61
C GLU A 265 -9.26 6.22 -15.97
N GLN A 266 -8.27 5.36 -15.70
CA GLN A 266 -6.86 5.67 -15.90
C GLN A 266 -6.46 5.69 -17.40
N PRO A 267 -5.96 6.83 -17.94
CA PRO A 267 -5.59 6.93 -19.35
C PRO A 267 -4.41 6.04 -19.77
N SER A 268 -3.45 5.80 -18.87
CA SER A 268 -2.34 4.87 -19.09
C SER A 268 -2.85 3.45 -19.31
N GLU A 269 -3.77 2.99 -18.49
CA GLU A 269 -4.34 1.64 -18.60
C GLU A 269 -5.17 1.47 -19.87
N LYS A 270 -5.92 2.51 -20.28
CA LYS A 270 -6.61 2.53 -21.58
C LYS A 270 -5.64 2.41 -22.76
N ARG A 271 -4.48 3.08 -22.69
CA ARG A 271 -3.44 3.00 -23.74
C ARG A 271 -2.77 1.62 -23.75
N ALA A 272 -2.45 1.07 -22.59
CA ALA A 272 -1.90 -0.28 -22.46
C ALA A 272 -2.86 -1.33 -23.03
N LEU A 273 -4.15 -1.24 -22.69
CA LEU A 273 -5.17 -2.15 -23.19
C LEU A 273 -5.42 -1.98 -24.69
N ARG A 274 -5.40 -0.75 -25.21
CA ARG A 274 -5.49 -0.48 -26.65
C ARG A 274 -4.31 -1.10 -27.41
N TRP A 275 -3.09 -0.88 -26.93
CA TRP A 275 -1.89 -1.47 -27.49
C TRP A 275 -1.97 -2.99 -27.50
N ALA A 276 -2.47 -3.59 -26.42
CA ALA A 276 -2.70 -5.03 -26.34
C ALA A 276 -3.71 -5.52 -27.38
N TYR A 277 -4.82 -4.80 -27.62
CA TYR A 277 -5.77 -5.14 -28.69
C TYR A 277 -5.13 -5.05 -30.07
N ASP A 278 -4.40 -3.97 -30.37
CA ASP A 278 -3.73 -3.79 -31.67
C ASP A 278 -2.73 -4.92 -31.94
N LYS A 279 -1.91 -5.26 -30.95
CA LYS A 279 -0.95 -6.36 -31.05
C LYS A 279 -1.63 -7.72 -31.15
N THR A 280 -2.67 -7.96 -30.36
CA THR A 280 -3.43 -9.21 -30.41
C THR A 280 -4.11 -9.40 -31.77
N LEU A 281 -4.71 -8.34 -32.32
CA LEU A 281 -5.33 -8.36 -33.66
C LEU A 281 -4.31 -8.67 -34.76
N ALA A 282 -3.12 -8.06 -34.70
CA ALA A 282 -2.03 -8.34 -35.64
C ALA A 282 -1.48 -9.78 -35.48
N ASP A 283 -1.48 -10.31 -34.26
CA ASP A 283 -0.93 -11.63 -33.92
C ASP A 283 -1.97 -12.77 -34.00
N LEU A 284 -3.24 -12.47 -34.31
CA LEU A 284 -4.33 -13.46 -34.37
C LEU A 284 -3.97 -14.71 -35.20
N PRO A 285 -3.39 -14.62 -36.41
CA PRO A 285 -2.99 -15.80 -37.18
C PRO A 285 -2.03 -16.70 -36.41
N HIS A 286 -1.08 -16.13 -35.67
CA HIS A 286 -0.11 -16.88 -34.87
C HIS A 286 -0.73 -17.44 -33.58
N ILE A 287 -1.69 -16.74 -32.98
CA ILE A 287 -2.48 -17.25 -31.84
C ILE A 287 -3.29 -18.48 -32.28
N TRP A 288 -3.89 -18.43 -33.47
CA TRP A 288 -4.66 -19.54 -34.05
C TRP A 288 -3.82 -20.74 -34.44
N LEU A 289 -2.60 -20.52 -34.94
CA LEU A 289 -1.63 -21.60 -35.14
C LEU A 289 -1.23 -22.27 -33.82
N ALA A 290 -1.21 -21.53 -32.71
CA ALA A 290 -0.88 -22.06 -31.39
C ALA A 290 -2.06 -22.69 -30.64
N ARG A 291 -3.30 -22.55 -31.16
CA ARG A 291 -4.52 -23.11 -30.56
C ARG A 291 -4.82 -24.50 -31.13
N ARG A 292 -5.27 -25.42 -30.27
CA ARG A 292 -5.55 -26.82 -30.66
C ARG A 292 -6.79 -26.97 -31.54
N GLU A 293 -7.81 -26.15 -31.34
CA GLU A 293 -9.09 -26.20 -32.05
C GLU A 293 -9.47 -24.80 -32.54
N THR A 294 -9.52 -24.64 -33.86
CA THR A 294 -9.80 -23.34 -34.50
C THR A 294 -10.61 -23.58 -35.78
N ASP A 295 -11.70 -22.84 -35.96
CA ASP A 295 -12.43 -22.76 -37.23
C ASP A 295 -12.59 -21.30 -37.68
N GLN A 296 -12.97 -21.12 -38.95
CA GLN A 296 -13.12 -19.80 -39.54
C GLN A 296 -14.21 -18.97 -38.84
N ALA A 297 -15.28 -19.60 -38.36
CA ALA A 297 -16.37 -18.93 -37.68
C ALA A 297 -15.94 -18.34 -36.33
N MET A 298 -15.10 -19.07 -35.60
CA MET A 298 -14.49 -18.64 -34.34
C MET A 298 -13.50 -17.50 -34.58
N SER A 299 -12.63 -17.61 -35.59
CA SER A 299 -11.69 -16.53 -35.95
C SER A 299 -12.45 -15.25 -36.28
N ASP A 300 -13.49 -15.33 -37.13
CA ASP A 300 -14.29 -14.18 -37.52
C ASP A 300 -15.06 -13.58 -36.32
N ALA A 301 -15.60 -14.42 -35.43
CA ALA A 301 -16.33 -13.97 -34.24
C ALA A 301 -15.42 -13.26 -33.24
N VAL A 302 -14.23 -13.80 -32.97
CA VAL A 302 -13.23 -13.18 -32.08
C VAL A 302 -12.68 -11.90 -32.70
N GLN A 303 -12.35 -11.90 -33.99
CA GLN A 303 -11.87 -10.70 -34.67
C GLN A 303 -12.92 -9.57 -34.60
N ARG A 304 -14.20 -9.89 -34.85
CA ARG A 304 -15.31 -8.94 -34.66
C ARG A 304 -15.42 -8.47 -33.21
N LEU A 305 -15.30 -9.37 -32.23
CA LEU A 305 -15.35 -9.02 -30.81
C LEU A 305 -14.23 -8.04 -30.44
N LEU A 306 -12.98 -8.36 -30.77
CA LEU A 306 -11.82 -7.52 -30.44
C LEU A 306 -11.89 -6.16 -31.14
N LEU A 307 -12.31 -6.11 -32.41
CA LEU A 307 -12.56 -4.85 -33.11
C LEU A 307 -13.68 -4.04 -32.45
N ASN A 308 -14.75 -4.69 -31.98
CA ASN A 308 -15.84 -4.02 -31.26
C ASN A 308 -15.37 -3.50 -29.90
N LEU A 309 -14.63 -4.28 -29.12
CA LEU A 309 -14.07 -3.86 -27.83
C LEU A 309 -13.06 -2.72 -28.00
N GLN A 310 -12.19 -2.82 -29.01
CA GLN A 310 -11.27 -1.74 -29.38
C GLN A 310 -12.03 -0.48 -29.81
N HIS A 311 -13.13 -0.63 -30.54
CA HIS A 311 -14.00 0.47 -30.95
C HIS A 311 -14.79 1.06 -29.77
N GLU A 312 -15.22 0.25 -28.81
CA GLU A 312 -15.87 0.67 -27.57
C GLU A 312 -14.87 1.42 -26.64
N LEU A 313 -13.64 0.92 -26.56
CA LEU A 313 -12.52 1.61 -25.91
C LEU A 313 -12.22 2.94 -26.61
N SER A 314 -12.29 2.96 -27.94
CA SER A 314 -12.15 4.17 -28.77
C SER A 314 -13.39 5.09 -28.72
N LYS A 315 -14.58 4.58 -28.40
CA LYS A 315 -15.86 5.31 -28.21
C LYS A 315 -15.84 6.17 -26.96
N SER A 316 -15.25 5.65 -25.89
CA SER A 316 -14.95 6.41 -24.66
C SER A 316 -13.86 7.49 -24.86
N SER A 317 -13.28 7.57 -26.07
CA SER A 317 -12.18 8.47 -26.46
C SER A 317 -12.39 9.10 -27.86
N TYR A 318 -13.61 9.18 -28.37
CA TYR A 318 -13.84 9.30 -29.82
C TYR A 318 -13.35 10.60 -30.45
N ARG A 319 -12.41 10.50 -31.41
CA ARG A 319 -12.57 10.92 -32.83
C ARG A 319 -11.23 10.91 -33.59
N ARG A 320 -11.26 10.25 -34.76
CA ARG A 320 -10.39 10.34 -35.96
C ARG A 320 -9.21 9.38 -36.07
N ILE A 321 -8.98 9.03 -37.34
CA ILE A 321 -7.84 8.32 -37.93
C ILE A 321 -7.93 6.79 -37.87
N ALA A 322 -8.91 6.25 -38.58
CA ALA A 322 -8.89 4.87 -39.11
C ALA A 322 -9.44 4.91 -40.54
N ALA A 323 -8.73 5.59 -41.44
CA ALA A 323 -8.99 5.56 -42.88
C ALA A 323 -7.77 6.11 -43.63
N ARG A 324 -6.67 5.35 -43.63
CA ARG A 324 -5.60 5.32 -44.64
C ARG A 324 -4.38 4.69 -44.01
N LEU A 325 -4.11 3.44 -44.37
CA LEU A 325 -2.78 2.84 -44.57
C LEU A 325 -2.98 1.33 -44.83
N ALA A 326 -3.84 1.05 -45.81
CA ALA A 326 -3.80 -0.17 -46.59
C ALA A 326 -3.56 0.34 -48.01
N ASP A 327 -2.30 0.35 -48.40
CA ASP A 327 -1.75 0.42 -49.76
C ASP A 327 -0.28 0.87 -49.62
N ILE A 328 0.61 0.28 -50.41
CA ILE A 328 2.07 0.40 -50.41
C ILE A 328 2.79 -0.71 -49.61
N GLU A 329 2.45 -1.96 -49.92
CA GLU A 329 3.46 -3.00 -50.17
C GLU A 329 3.40 -3.33 -51.66
N ASP A 330 4.24 -2.65 -52.45
CA ASP A 330 4.79 -3.16 -53.70
C ASP A 330 5.64 -2.06 -54.33
N LEU A 331 6.97 -2.17 -54.22
CA LEU A 331 7.97 -1.66 -55.17
C LEU A 331 9.39 -1.99 -54.66
N VAL A 332 9.73 -3.28 -54.65
CA VAL A 332 11.12 -3.68 -54.88
C VAL A 332 11.29 -3.86 -56.37
N THR A 333 11.79 -2.83 -57.04
CA THR A 333 12.64 -2.95 -58.24
C THR A 333 13.21 -1.59 -58.63
N ASN A 334 14.45 -1.65 -59.13
CA ASN A 334 15.18 -0.62 -59.87
C ASN A 334 16.04 0.40 -59.10
N GLN A 335 17.16 0.71 -59.77
CA GLN A 335 18.34 1.44 -59.31
C GLN A 335 18.05 2.72 -58.50
N PRO A 336 18.91 3.09 -57.53
CA PRO A 336 18.70 4.30 -56.74
C PRO A 336 18.72 5.57 -57.60
N ALA A 337 17.73 6.43 -57.36
CA ALA A 337 17.57 7.73 -58.00
C ALA A 337 18.77 8.66 -57.73
N LEU A 338 18.95 9.70 -58.56
CA LEU A 338 20.09 10.62 -58.48
C LEU A 338 20.20 11.26 -57.08
N LEU A 339 19.07 11.74 -56.54
CA LEU A 339 18.89 12.22 -55.17
C LEU A 339 17.93 11.29 -54.43
N ALA A 340 18.35 10.71 -53.30
CA ALA A 340 17.51 9.87 -52.46
C ALA A 340 17.97 9.95 -50.99
N ALA A 341 17.03 10.08 -50.05
CA ALA A 341 17.32 10.25 -48.63
C ALA A 341 16.49 9.30 -47.76
N CYS A 342 17.05 8.90 -46.63
CA CYS A 342 16.34 8.26 -45.54
C CYS A 342 16.46 9.12 -44.27
N TYR A 343 15.38 9.18 -43.49
CA TYR A 343 15.29 9.99 -42.26
C TYR A 343 14.96 9.07 -41.08
N THR A 344 15.74 9.15 -40.01
CA THR A 344 15.46 8.42 -38.76
C THR A 344 15.34 9.40 -37.62
N LEU A 345 14.20 9.40 -36.91
CA LEU A 345 14.10 10.14 -35.65
C LEU A 345 15.00 9.51 -34.60
N LEU A 346 15.78 10.35 -33.92
CA LEU A 346 16.61 9.91 -32.81
C LEU A 346 15.90 10.08 -31.46
N ASP A 347 14.93 11.00 -31.37
CA ASP A 347 14.10 11.24 -30.19
C ASP A 347 12.61 11.31 -30.55
N ALA A 348 11.73 10.82 -29.67
CA ALA A 348 10.29 10.95 -29.87
C ALA A 348 9.84 12.41 -29.66
N PRO A 349 9.11 13.03 -30.61
CA PRO A 349 8.59 14.37 -30.40
C PRO A 349 7.45 14.34 -29.39
N PRO A 350 7.26 15.41 -28.62
CA PRO A 350 6.10 15.55 -27.77
C PRO A 350 4.83 15.55 -28.64
N LEU A 351 4.04 14.48 -28.52
CA LEU A 351 2.84 14.23 -29.33
C LEU A 351 1.66 15.13 -28.94
N ARG A 352 1.77 15.79 -27.78
CA ARG A 352 0.88 16.86 -27.30
C ARG A 352 1.68 18.03 -26.79
N LEU A 353 1.38 19.21 -27.31
CA LEU A 353 2.07 20.45 -27.00
C LEU A 353 1.09 21.61 -26.84
N ASP A 354 1.45 22.58 -26.01
CA ASP A 354 0.78 23.88 -25.88
C ASP A 354 1.12 24.73 -27.11
N LEU A 355 0.16 25.46 -27.67
CA LEU A 355 0.33 26.36 -28.83
C LEU A 355 1.43 27.42 -28.69
N SER A 356 1.97 27.62 -27.49
CA SER A 356 3.00 28.61 -27.20
C SER A 356 4.43 28.05 -27.09
N GLU A 357 4.62 26.73 -27.16
CA GLU A 357 5.93 26.09 -26.90
C GLU A 357 6.59 25.55 -28.19
N SER A 358 7.82 26.00 -28.49
CA SER A 358 8.69 25.37 -29.50
C SER A 358 9.41 24.16 -28.91
N PHE A 359 9.70 23.15 -29.72
CA PHE A 359 10.49 21.98 -29.29
C PHE A 359 11.62 21.66 -30.27
N ARG A 360 12.54 20.78 -29.88
CA ARG A 360 13.65 20.32 -30.73
C ARG A 360 13.48 18.85 -31.06
N ILE A 361 13.86 18.49 -32.28
CA ILE A 361 13.89 17.11 -32.73
C ILE A 361 15.27 16.82 -33.33
N ASN A 362 15.83 15.66 -33.00
CA ASN A 362 17.08 15.21 -33.60
C ASN A 362 16.75 14.17 -34.68
N VAL A 363 17.28 14.41 -35.88
CA VAL A 363 17.03 13.55 -37.05
C VAL A 363 18.35 13.11 -37.64
N ASP A 364 18.51 11.81 -37.83
CA ASP A 364 19.57 11.27 -38.66
C ASP A 364 19.14 11.31 -40.13
N VAL A 365 19.94 11.97 -40.98
CA VAL A 365 19.72 12.06 -42.42
C VAL A 365 20.77 11.23 -43.15
N HIS A 366 20.34 10.29 -43.96
CA HIS A 366 21.22 9.36 -44.69
C HIS A 366 21.08 9.56 -46.20
N ASN A 367 22.20 9.83 -46.88
CA ASN A 367 22.25 9.93 -48.33
C ASN A 367 22.29 8.54 -48.97
N ILE A 368 21.17 8.10 -49.50
CA ILE A 368 21.04 6.82 -50.23
C ILE A 368 20.99 7.03 -51.77
N GLY A 369 21.24 8.26 -52.22
CA GLY A 369 21.28 8.65 -53.62
C GLY A 369 22.65 8.40 -54.26
N ARG A 370 22.87 8.92 -55.47
CA ARG A 370 24.11 8.71 -56.26
C ARG A 370 25.06 9.90 -56.29
N ILE A 371 24.62 11.07 -55.82
CA ILE A 371 25.43 12.28 -55.79
C ILE A 371 25.67 12.77 -54.36
N ALA A 372 26.79 13.47 -54.18
CA ALA A 372 27.12 14.10 -52.91
C ALA A 372 26.19 15.30 -52.63
N TRP A 373 25.72 15.42 -51.40
CA TRP A 373 24.95 16.55 -50.92
C TRP A 373 25.88 17.63 -50.41
N ARG A 374 25.78 18.84 -50.95
CA ARG A 374 26.62 19.96 -50.53
C ARG A 374 25.98 20.70 -49.36
N SER A 375 26.71 20.82 -48.27
CA SER A 375 26.34 21.58 -47.07
C SER A 375 26.48 23.10 -47.26
N ALA A 376 27.24 23.54 -48.26
CA ALA A 376 27.52 24.94 -48.60
C ALA A 376 27.57 25.17 -50.12
N GLY A 377 27.41 26.42 -50.58
CA GLY A 377 27.48 26.80 -52.00
C GLY A 377 26.28 27.64 -52.46
N ALA A 378 26.04 27.69 -53.78
CA ALA A 378 24.92 28.43 -54.35
C ALA A 378 23.54 27.82 -54.00
N HIS A 379 23.50 26.49 -53.79
CA HIS A 379 22.30 25.71 -53.48
C HIS A 379 22.60 24.66 -52.39
N PRO A 380 22.85 25.07 -51.13
CA PRO A 380 23.17 24.13 -50.07
C PRO A 380 21.95 23.29 -49.67
N ILE A 381 22.18 22.05 -49.26
CA ILE A 381 21.12 21.17 -48.76
C ILE A 381 20.92 21.36 -47.26
N ARG A 382 19.68 21.60 -46.85
CA ARG A 382 19.29 21.84 -45.45
C ARG A 382 18.11 20.98 -45.03
N LEU A 383 18.00 20.69 -43.75
CA LEU A 383 16.83 20.04 -43.16
C LEU A 383 15.83 21.11 -42.71
N GLY A 384 14.56 20.96 -43.06
CA GLY A 384 13.49 21.76 -42.47
C GLY A 384 12.15 21.07 -42.50
N TYR A 385 11.09 21.82 -42.21
CA TYR A 385 9.78 21.23 -41.99
C TYR A 385 8.62 22.05 -42.59
N LEU A 386 7.50 21.37 -42.80
CA LEU A 386 6.20 21.93 -43.17
C LEU A 386 5.16 21.48 -42.14
N TRP A 387 4.25 22.38 -41.79
CA TRP A 387 3.01 22.06 -41.11
C TRP A 387 1.89 21.85 -42.12
N ILE A 388 1.12 20.78 -41.98
CA ILE A 388 -0.05 20.51 -42.81
C ILE A 388 -1.27 20.34 -41.92
N ASN A 389 -2.28 21.18 -42.10
CA ASN A 389 -3.54 21.00 -41.38
C ASN A 389 -4.43 19.96 -42.07
N GLN A 390 -5.53 19.60 -41.41
CA GLN A 390 -6.49 18.62 -41.92
C GLN A 390 -7.20 19.05 -43.20
N SER A 391 -7.24 20.34 -43.54
CA SER A 391 -7.71 20.84 -44.84
C SER A 391 -6.67 20.74 -45.96
N GLY A 392 -5.45 20.30 -45.65
CA GLY A 392 -4.35 20.15 -46.60
C GLY A 392 -3.57 21.44 -46.88
N GLU A 393 -3.83 22.52 -46.14
CA GLU A 393 -3.06 23.75 -46.20
C GLU A 393 -1.65 23.50 -45.66
N ARG A 394 -0.64 23.98 -46.38
CA ARG A 394 0.77 23.77 -46.07
C ARG A 394 1.41 25.07 -45.62
N ILE A 395 2.05 25.07 -44.46
CA ILE A 395 2.76 26.22 -43.89
C ILE A 395 4.21 25.83 -43.68
N ALA A 396 5.15 26.55 -44.29
CA ALA A 396 6.56 26.26 -44.10
C ALA A 396 7.04 26.71 -42.72
N GLY A 397 7.83 25.86 -42.07
CA GLY A 397 8.53 26.18 -40.84
C GLY A 397 9.53 27.32 -41.03
N LEU A 398 9.67 28.18 -40.03
CA LEU A 398 10.56 29.34 -40.07
C LEU A 398 12.04 28.95 -39.94
N HIS A 399 12.32 27.78 -39.37
CA HIS A 399 13.69 27.33 -39.07
C HIS A 399 14.16 26.23 -40.03
N ARG A 400 15.41 26.38 -40.49
CA ARG A 400 16.18 25.42 -41.30
C ARG A 400 17.48 25.10 -40.58
N SER A 401 17.86 23.83 -40.55
CA SER A 401 19.14 23.38 -40.00
C SER A 401 20.10 22.96 -41.10
N ALA A 402 21.36 23.41 -41.01
CA ALA A 402 22.41 22.96 -41.92
C ALA A 402 22.79 21.51 -41.62
N ILE A 403 23.08 20.73 -42.66
CA ILE A 403 23.82 19.47 -42.47
C ILE A 403 25.29 19.83 -42.12
N PRO A 404 25.94 19.09 -41.20
CA PRO A 404 27.20 19.51 -40.59
C PRO A 404 28.41 19.41 -41.54
N LYS A 405 28.31 18.61 -42.59
CA LYS A 405 29.32 18.43 -43.64
C LYS A 405 28.65 18.04 -44.96
N ASP A 406 29.40 18.11 -46.05
CA ASP A 406 28.98 17.47 -47.31
C ASP A 406 28.80 15.97 -47.08
N LEU A 407 27.68 15.41 -47.55
CA LEU A 407 27.35 14.00 -47.37
C LEU A 407 27.48 13.24 -48.68
N LEU A 408 28.47 12.36 -48.76
CA LEU A 408 28.66 11.47 -49.90
C LEU A 408 27.59 10.36 -49.91
N PRO A 409 27.33 9.71 -51.07
CA PRO A 409 26.49 8.52 -51.13
C PRO A 409 26.89 7.45 -50.09
N GLY A 410 25.93 7.02 -49.28
CA GLY A 410 26.10 6.05 -48.18
C GLY A 410 26.48 6.67 -46.82
N GLU A 411 26.67 7.99 -46.73
CA GLU A 411 26.96 8.67 -45.46
C GLU A 411 25.72 9.26 -44.80
N HIS A 412 25.74 9.35 -43.47
CA HIS A 412 24.71 10.02 -42.67
C HIS A 412 25.25 11.19 -41.83
N ALA A 413 24.34 12.01 -41.31
CA ALA A 413 24.63 12.97 -40.25
C ALA A 413 23.43 13.21 -39.33
N HIS A 414 23.72 13.49 -38.07
CA HIS A 414 22.73 13.91 -37.09
C HIS A 414 22.51 15.43 -37.17
N VAL A 415 21.24 15.82 -37.29
CA VAL A 415 20.83 17.22 -37.45
C VAL A 415 19.74 17.53 -36.44
N ALA A 416 20.01 18.50 -35.55
CA ALA A 416 19.02 19.03 -34.63
C ALA A 416 18.17 20.09 -35.32
N LEU A 417 16.84 19.95 -35.28
CA LEU A 417 15.89 20.87 -35.88
C LEU A 417 14.96 21.46 -34.81
N ARG A 418 14.88 22.80 -34.76
CA ARG A 418 13.90 23.51 -33.92
C ARG A 418 12.59 23.63 -34.67
N ILE A 419 11.50 23.26 -34.01
CA ILE A 419 10.14 23.30 -34.55
C ILE A 419 9.32 24.25 -33.70
N ASP A 420 8.76 25.27 -34.35
CA ASP A 420 7.84 26.23 -33.75
C ASP A 420 6.38 25.76 -33.92
N PRO A 421 5.49 26.14 -32.98
CA PRO A 421 4.10 25.70 -33.00
C PRO A 421 3.34 26.22 -34.22
N PRO A 422 2.32 25.48 -34.70
CA PRO A 422 1.45 25.93 -35.77
C PRO A 422 0.52 27.06 -35.28
N PRO A 423 -0.08 27.86 -36.20
CA PRO A 423 -0.81 29.06 -35.83
C PRO A 423 -2.12 28.83 -35.04
N GLN A 424 -2.66 27.60 -34.97
CA GLN A 424 -3.93 27.29 -34.30
C GLN A 424 -3.92 25.87 -33.70
N ALA A 425 -4.71 25.64 -32.64
CA ALA A 425 -4.84 24.33 -32.00
C ALA A 425 -5.54 23.34 -32.92
N GLY A 426 -5.16 22.07 -32.80
CA GLY A 426 -5.66 21.00 -33.63
C GLY A 426 -4.58 19.99 -33.97
N VAL A 427 -4.98 19.00 -34.77
CA VAL A 427 -4.06 17.99 -35.26
C VAL A 427 -3.40 18.52 -36.52
N TRP A 428 -2.09 18.65 -36.48
CA TRP A 428 -1.25 19.05 -37.59
C TRP A 428 -0.30 17.91 -37.94
N GLN A 429 -0.04 17.71 -39.23
CA GLN A 429 1.02 16.85 -39.68
C GLN A 429 2.29 17.67 -39.89
N LEU A 430 3.32 17.38 -39.11
CA LEU A 430 4.68 17.88 -39.29
C LEU A 430 5.39 17.04 -40.35
N GLN A 431 5.75 17.62 -41.48
CA GLN A 431 6.56 16.97 -42.50
C GLN A 431 7.98 17.51 -42.46
N ILE A 432 8.96 16.68 -42.13
CA ILE A 432 10.38 17.02 -42.08
C ILE A 432 11.06 16.48 -43.34
N GLY A 433 11.84 17.31 -44.04
CA GLY A 433 12.51 16.91 -45.27
C GLY A 433 13.70 17.79 -45.64
N LEU A 434 14.57 17.27 -46.49
CA LEU A 434 15.68 18.01 -47.07
C LEU A 434 15.19 18.97 -48.16
N VAL A 435 15.84 20.12 -48.23
CA VAL A 435 15.62 21.15 -49.25
C VAL A 435 16.96 21.50 -49.87
N GLU A 436 16.99 21.52 -51.20
CA GLU A 436 18.06 22.17 -51.94
C GLU A 436 17.71 23.65 -52.03
N GLU A 437 18.42 24.49 -51.27
CA GLU A 437 18.06 25.90 -51.10
C GLU A 437 18.02 26.63 -52.46
N TYR A 438 16.95 27.41 -52.66
CA TYR A 438 16.61 28.13 -53.89
C TYR A 438 16.28 27.26 -55.12
N ILE A 439 16.20 25.94 -54.98
CA ILE A 439 15.79 25.01 -56.04
C ILE A 439 14.44 24.39 -55.67
N ASP A 440 14.41 23.36 -54.82
CA ASP A 440 13.16 22.68 -54.43
C ASP A 440 13.37 21.75 -53.22
N TRP A 441 12.27 21.21 -52.71
CA TRP A 441 12.26 20.14 -51.71
C TRP A 441 12.62 18.79 -52.35
N PHE A 442 13.29 17.94 -51.59
CA PHE A 442 13.59 16.56 -52.01
C PHE A 442 12.32 15.76 -52.31
N SER A 443 11.20 16.08 -51.67
CA SER A 443 9.89 15.50 -51.96
C SER A 443 9.39 15.77 -53.38
N THR A 444 9.81 16.88 -54.01
CA THR A 444 9.44 17.18 -55.40
C THR A 444 10.18 16.26 -56.38
N TYR A 445 11.33 15.71 -55.97
CA TYR A 445 12.09 14.68 -56.69
C TYR A 445 11.68 13.25 -56.32
N GLY A 446 10.57 13.07 -55.58
CA GLY A 446 10.03 11.76 -55.21
C GLY A 446 10.62 11.14 -53.95
N VAL A 447 11.38 11.90 -53.14
CA VAL A 447 11.92 11.42 -51.87
C VAL A 447 10.92 11.68 -50.73
N PRO A 448 10.34 10.66 -50.08
CA PRO A 448 9.30 10.87 -49.08
C PRO A 448 9.83 11.64 -47.86
N PRO A 449 9.14 12.71 -47.39
CA PRO A 449 9.48 13.37 -46.15
C PRO A 449 9.08 12.52 -44.94
N LEU A 450 9.65 12.82 -43.78
CA LEU A 450 9.30 12.22 -42.50
C LEU A 450 8.06 12.92 -41.93
N CYS A 451 6.93 12.23 -41.91
CA CYS A 451 5.64 12.78 -41.46
C CYS A 451 5.33 12.36 -40.03
N ILE A 452 4.91 13.32 -39.19
CA ILE A 452 4.56 13.11 -37.79
C ILE A 452 3.29 13.87 -37.48
N ASP A 453 2.23 13.18 -37.07
CA ASP A 453 1.01 13.86 -36.61
C ASP A 453 1.22 14.33 -35.16
N ILE A 454 1.04 15.63 -34.93
CA ILE A 454 1.19 16.27 -33.62
C ILE A 454 -0.14 16.96 -33.28
N GLU A 455 -0.70 16.63 -32.12
CA GLU A 455 -1.91 17.27 -31.61
C GLU A 455 -1.54 18.43 -30.70
N TYR A 456 -1.72 19.66 -31.17
CA TYR A 456 -1.69 20.82 -30.28
C TYR A 456 -3.06 20.93 -29.58
N VAL A 457 -3.08 20.68 -28.27
CA VAL A 457 -4.29 20.72 -27.45
C VAL A 457 -4.36 22.02 -26.68
N LEU A 458 -5.56 22.59 -26.55
CA LEU A 458 -5.87 23.57 -25.51
C LEU A 458 -5.98 22.80 -24.18
N ASP A 459 -4.87 22.63 -23.48
CA ASP A 459 -4.85 21.98 -22.17
C ASP A 459 -5.18 23.00 -21.07
N THR A 460 -6.35 22.83 -20.44
CA THR A 460 -6.98 23.76 -19.50
C THR A 460 -6.80 23.39 -18.02
N GLY A 461 -6.04 22.34 -17.68
CA GLY A 461 -5.80 21.95 -16.29
C GLY A 461 -5.06 23.04 -15.48
N PRO A 462 -5.35 23.20 -14.17
CA PRO A 462 -4.73 24.26 -13.38
C PRO A 462 -3.22 24.07 -13.27
N ARG A 463 -2.48 25.17 -13.32
CA ARG A 463 -1.01 25.18 -13.31
C ARG A 463 -0.51 25.49 -11.91
N ALA A 464 0.35 24.61 -11.40
CA ALA A 464 1.07 24.80 -10.15
C ALA A 464 2.56 25.03 -10.43
N VAL A 465 3.16 25.99 -9.73
CA VAL A 465 4.61 26.19 -9.75
C VAL A 465 5.15 26.05 -8.34
N ILE A 466 6.15 25.19 -8.17
CA ILE A 466 6.90 25.06 -6.91
C ILE A 466 8.23 25.79 -7.06
N LEU A 467 8.48 26.80 -6.25
CA LEU A 467 9.74 27.53 -6.19
C LEU A 467 10.53 27.00 -4.99
N THR A 468 11.77 26.60 -5.22
CA THR A 468 12.65 26.10 -4.15
C THR A 468 14.11 26.49 -4.38
N LEU A 469 14.90 26.57 -3.31
CA LEU A 469 16.35 26.72 -3.41
C LEU A 469 16.97 25.48 -4.09
N SER A 470 16.59 24.30 -3.62
CA SER A 470 17.19 23.04 -4.04
C SER A 470 16.19 21.89 -4.00
N ILE A 471 16.36 20.94 -4.91
CA ILE A 471 15.71 19.64 -4.88
C ILE A 471 16.79 18.55 -4.90
N ALA A 472 16.88 17.79 -3.80
CA ALA A 472 17.88 16.76 -3.61
C ALA A 472 17.23 15.39 -3.47
N ALA A 473 17.91 14.36 -3.98
CA ALA A 473 17.53 13.00 -3.68
C ALA A 473 18.01 12.68 -2.25
N TYR A 474 17.15 12.04 -1.45
CA TYR A 474 17.48 11.51 -0.13
C TYR A 474 17.71 12.55 0.99
N ASP A 475 17.14 13.75 0.89
CA ASP A 475 17.00 14.66 2.03
C ASP A 475 15.51 14.92 2.39
N ALA A 476 15.28 15.41 3.60
CA ALA A 476 13.94 15.49 4.16
C ALA A 476 13.04 16.52 3.43
N ILE A 477 13.61 17.65 3.02
CA ILE A 477 12.89 18.71 2.32
C ILE A 477 12.65 18.35 0.85
N GLY A 478 13.62 17.75 0.16
CA GLY A 478 13.46 17.21 -1.18
C GLY A 478 12.38 16.14 -1.23
N GLY A 479 12.38 15.21 -0.25
CA GLY A 479 11.31 14.22 -0.08
C GLY A 479 9.92 14.86 0.08
N TYR A 480 9.81 15.93 0.86
CA TYR A 480 8.57 16.69 1.02
C TYR A 480 8.10 17.37 -0.29
N ILE A 481 9.02 18.03 -1.02
CA ILE A 481 8.72 18.65 -2.32
C ILE A 481 8.28 17.61 -3.34
N LEU A 482 8.93 16.45 -3.39
CA LEU A 482 8.56 15.35 -4.28
C LEU A 482 7.18 14.78 -3.92
N PHE A 483 6.85 14.69 -2.64
CA PHE A 483 5.51 14.31 -2.20
C PHE A 483 4.46 15.33 -2.65
N GLN A 484 4.70 16.64 -2.51
CA GLN A 484 3.79 17.67 -3.02
C GLN A 484 3.63 17.62 -4.54
N LEU A 485 4.72 17.39 -5.30
CA LEU A 485 4.68 17.19 -6.74
C LEU A 485 3.74 16.02 -7.12
N GLN A 486 3.90 14.87 -6.47
CA GLN A 486 3.08 13.68 -6.74
C GLN A 486 1.61 13.90 -6.34
N MET A 487 1.37 14.49 -5.18
CA MET A 487 0.05 14.82 -4.66
C MET A 487 -0.70 15.78 -5.60
N LEU A 488 -0.06 16.88 -6.01
CA LEU A 488 -0.67 17.87 -6.91
C LEU A 488 -0.93 17.29 -8.30
N ARG A 489 -0.01 16.47 -8.85
CA ARG A 489 -0.24 15.75 -10.11
C ARG A 489 -1.42 14.80 -10.01
N SER A 490 -1.56 14.09 -8.90
CA SER A 490 -2.69 13.18 -8.64
C SER A 490 -4.02 13.94 -8.52
N ALA A 491 -3.98 15.17 -8.01
CA ALA A 491 -5.11 16.11 -8.00
C ALA A 491 -5.35 16.82 -9.36
N GLY A 492 -4.61 16.46 -10.42
CA GLY A 492 -4.82 16.98 -11.77
C GLY A 492 -4.10 18.30 -12.10
N TYR A 493 -3.20 18.78 -11.24
CA TYR A 493 -2.38 19.96 -11.53
C TYR A 493 -1.22 19.65 -12.47
N ARG A 494 -0.91 20.62 -13.33
CA ARG A 494 0.37 20.66 -14.06
C ARG A 494 1.41 21.33 -13.19
N VAL A 495 2.39 20.58 -12.72
CA VAL A 495 3.38 21.08 -11.77
C VAL A 495 4.71 21.31 -12.46
N VAL A 496 5.25 22.52 -12.33
CA VAL A 496 6.63 22.86 -12.71
C VAL A 496 7.40 23.24 -11.45
N ILE A 497 8.61 22.72 -11.28
CA ILE A 497 9.51 23.06 -10.19
C ILE A 497 10.57 24.02 -10.73
N LEU A 498 10.66 25.22 -10.17
CA LEU A 498 11.74 26.15 -10.42
C LEU A 498 12.74 26.05 -9.27
N ALA A 499 13.97 25.60 -9.56
CA ALA A 499 15.01 25.35 -8.56
C ALA A 499 16.36 25.98 -8.93
N GLU A 500 17.13 26.48 -7.94
CA GLU A 500 18.51 26.93 -8.19
C GLU A 500 19.51 25.77 -8.28
N HIS A 501 19.25 24.71 -7.51
CA HIS A 501 20.10 23.51 -7.43
C HIS A 501 19.28 22.23 -7.59
N VAL A 502 19.75 21.33 -8.44
CA VAL A 502 19.06 20.07 -8.76
C VAL A 502 20.04 18.92 -8.66
N ASP A 503 19.71 17.93 -7.85
CA ASP A 503 20.44 16.67 -7.80
C ASP A 503 20.14 15.84 -9.06
N GLN A 504 21.18 15.57 -9.84
CA GLN A 504 21.07 14.85 -11.11
C GLN A 504 20.76 13.35 -10.94
N ARG A 505 20.78 12.84 -9.70
CA ARG A 505 20.38 11.46 -9.38
C ARG A 505 18.86 11.28 -9.32
N LEU A 506 18.08 12.35 -9.42
CA LEU A 506 16.62 12.27 -9.48
C LEU A 506 16.17 11.52 -10.75
N PRO A 507 15.05 10.76 -10.71
CA PRO A 507 14.50 10.09 -11.88
C PRO A 507 14.22 11.05 -13.05
N THR A 508 14.39 10.57 -14.29
CA THR A 508 14.25 11.39 -15.51
C THR A 508 12.88 12.06 -15.63
N ASP A 509 11.81 11.37 -15.22
CA ASP A 509 10.43 11.90 -15.25
C ASP A 509 10.20 13.07 -14.26
N ILE A 510 10.96 13.10 -13.17
CA ILE A 510 10.98 14.22 -12.23
C ILE A 510 11.78 15.37 -12.83
N LEU A 511 12.97 15.09 -13.37
CA LEU A 511 13.84 16.10 -14.00
C LEU A 511 13.13 16.85 -15.15
N LEU A 512 12.24 16.17 -15.90
CA LEU A 512 11.41 16.80 -16.93
C LEU A 512 10.46 17.88 -16.41
N SER A 513 10.17 17.89 -15.11
CA SER A 513 9.35 18.94 -14.47
C SER A 513 10.18 19.97 -13.71
N VAL A 514 11.51 19.92 -13.78
CA VAL A 514 12.39 20.85 -13.08
C VAL A 514 13.06 21.80 -14.08
N VAL A 515 12.90 23.11 -13.86
CA VAL A 515 13.63 24.16 -14.57
C VAL A 515 14.70 24.70 -13.63
N THR A 516 15.97 24.55 -14.03
CA THR A 516 17.11 25.02 -13.22
C THR A 516 17.45 26.47 -13.56
N ILE A 517 17.34 27.37 -12.59
CA ILE A 517 17.64 28.80 -12.76
C ILE A 517 18.48 29.28 -11.58
N ASN A 518 19.73 29.70 -11.83
CA ASN A 518 20.64 30.18 -10.80
C ASN A 518 21.44 31.40 -11.29
N ARG A 519 22.31 31.94 -10.44
CA ARG A 519 23.14 33.14 -10.75
C ARG A 519 24.00 33.04 -12.01
N LYS A 520 24.32 31.83 -12.48
CA LYS A 520 25.11 31.62 -13.70
C LYS A 520 24.22 31.58 -14.95
N THR A 521 22.90 31.49 -14.78
CA THR A 521 21.93 31.47 -15.86
C THR A 521 21.81 32.88 -16.46
N PRO A 522 22.01 33.06 -17.78
CA PRO A 522 21.88 34.38 -18.42
C PRO A 522 20.51 35.03 -18.15
N GLU A 523 20.48 36.34 -17.99
CA GLU A 523 19.29 37.13 -17.58
C GLU A 523 18.04 36.84 -18.44
N LYS A 524 18.23 36.56 -19.74
CA LYS A 524 17.16 36.15 -20.67
C LYS A 524 16.36 34.90 -20.23
N TYR A 525 16.92 34.04 -19.39
CA TYR A 525 16.24 32.82 -18.90
C TYR A 525 15.43 33.06 -17.62
N TYR A 526 15.61 34.19 -16.92
CA TYR A 526 14.71 34.59 -15.83
C TYR A 526 13.32 34.96 -16.38
N ALA A 527 13.23 35.41 -17.64
CA ALA A 527 11.96 35.64 -18.31
C ALA A 527 11.11 34.36 -18.42
N VAL A 528 11.74 33.19 -18.60
CA VAL A 528 11.05 31.89 -18.64
C VAL A 528 10.46 31.54 -17.27
N ALA A 529 11.18 31.83 -16.19
CA ALA A 529 10.68 31.66 -14.81
C ALA A 529 9.43 32.52 -14.57
N ILE A 530 9.51 33.80 -14.95
CA ILE A 530 8.43 34.77 -14.79
C ILE A 530 7.20 34.36 -15.61
N GLU A 531 7.41 33.85 -16.83
CA GLU A 531 6.32 33.35 -17.66
C GLU A 531 5.58 32.17 -17.01
N HIS A 532 6.30 31.22 -16.41
CA HIS A 532 5.67 30.14 -15.66
C HIS A 532 4.86 30.66 -14.47
N LEU A 533 5.40 31.65 -13.74
CA LEU A 533 4.70 32.28 -12.61
C LEU A 533 3.43 33.03 -13.04
N HIS A 534 3.48 33.79 -14.13
CA HIS A 534 2.33 34.55 -14.63
C HIS A 534 1.17 33.68 -15.11
N ARG A 535 1.47 32.45 -15.53
CA ARG A 535 0.47 31.47 -15.98
C ARG A 535 -0.01 30.53 -14.86
N ALA A 536 0.54 30.65 -13.65
CA ALA A 536 0.24 29.72 -12.56
C ALA A 536 -1.08 30.08 -11.87
N ASP A 537 -1.91 29.07 -11.60
CA ASP A 537 -3.07 29.18 -10.71
C ASP A 537 -2.67 29.03 -9.24
N LEU A 538 -1.63 28.24 -8.98
CA LEU A 538 -1.07 27.97 -7.66
C LEU A 538 0.46 28.13 -7.70
N ILE A 539 1.03 28.82 -6.73
CA ILE A 539 2.45 29.05 -6.59
C ILE A 539 2.83 28.68 -5.15
N ILE A 540 3.74 27.72 -4.99
CA ILE A 540 4.23 27.29 -3.68
C ILE A 540 5.68 27.73 -3.58
N LEU A 541 5.97 28.66 -2.66
CA LEU A 541 7.32 29.14 -2.40
C LEU A 541 7.87 28.45 -1.15
N HIS A 542 8.79 27.50 -1.31
CA HIS A 542 9.52 26.94 -0.17
C HIS A 542 10.60 27.90 0.29
N TYR A 543 10.55 28.29 1.56
CA TYR A 543 11.45 29.28 2.13
C TYR A 543 12.30 28.70 3.26
N PRO A 544 13.34 27.90 2.95
CA PRO A 544 14.28 27.39 3.95
C PRO A 544 15.34 28.43 4.35
N LEU A 545 15.67 29.33 3.43
CA LEU A 545 16.55 30.49 3.55
C LEU A 545 16.31 31.40 2.33
N PHE A 546 16.94 32.57 2.27
CA PHE A 546 16.81 33.43 1.09
C PHE A 546 17.67 32.91 -0.08
N TYR A 547 17.07 32.85 -1.26
CA TYR A 547 17.72 32.56 -2.54
C TYR A 547 17.14 33.49 -3.61
N ASP A 548 17.90 33.79 -4.67
CA ASP A 548 17.55 34.91 -5.55
C ASP A 548 16.26 34.62 -6.33
N LEU A 549 16.01 33.36 -6.71
CA LEU A 549 14.75 32.97 -7.35
C LEU A 549 13.51 33.24 -6.48
N ALA A 550 13.62 33.21 -5.15
CA ALA A 550 12.51 33.55 -4.25
C ALA A 550 12.03 35.00 -4.40
N SER A 551 12.88 35.91 -4.89
CA SER A 551 12.51 37.31 -5.10
C SER A 551 11.50 37.51 -6.22
N LEU A 552 11.36 36.56 -7.15
CA LEU A 552 10.40 36.62 -8.25
C LEU A 552 8.94 36.59 -7.77
N ILE A 553 8.69 36.24 -6.51
CA ILE A 553 7.34 36.31 -5.95
C ILE A 553 6.75 37.73 -5.99
N ARG A 554 7.61 38.76 -6.02
CA ARG A 554 7.21 40.17 -6.19
C ARG A 554 6.58 40.48 -7.55
N ASP A 555 6.90 39.65 -8.54
CA ASP A 555 6.46 39.82 -9.93
C ASP A 555 5.22 38.98 -10.25
N VAL A 556 4.71 38.21 -9.29
CA VAL A 556 3.44 37.49 -9.41
C VAL A 556 2.30 38.53 -9.46
N ARG A 557 1.42 38.36 -10.46
CA ARG A 557 0.27 39.26 -10.70
C ARG A 557 -1.08 38.56 -10.53
N HIS A 558 -1.10 37.24 -10.74
CA HIS A 558 -2.29 36.38 -10.71
C HIS A 558 -1.94 35.04 -10.04
N GLY A 559 -2.96 34.29 -9.63
CA GLY A 559 -2.80 33.00 -8.97
C GLY A 559 -2.70 33.10 -7.44
N VAL A 560 -2.84 31.95 -6.78
CA VAL A 560 -2.70 31.80 -5.33
C VAL A 560 -1.24 31.56 -4.98
N VAL A 561 -0.68 32.36 -4.09
CA VAL A 561 0.66 32.17 -3.53
C VAL A 561 0.57 31.58 -2.13
N LEU A 562 1.17 30.40 -1.96
CA LEU A 562 1.42 29.73 -0.68
C LEU A 562 2.90 29.92 -0.30
N PHE A 563 3.15 30.53 0.85
CA PHE A 563 4.50 30.72 1.40
C PHE A 563 4.80 29.62 2.42
N ASP A 564 5.63 28.64 2.04
CA ASP A 564 5.91 27.45 2.84
C ASP A 564 7.24 27.59 3.62
N TYR A 565 7.14 27.93 4.91
CA TYR A 565 8.26 28.38 5.74
C TYR A 565 8.82 27.28 6.65
N HIS A 566 10.12 26.99 6.49
CA HIS A 566 10.80 25.87 7.17
C HIS A 566 11.45 26.24 8.51
N GLY A 567 11.52 27.53 8.86
CA GLY A 567 12.24 28.02 10.04
C GLY A 567 13.73 28.26 9.77
N ILE A 568 14.16 29.51 9.76
CA ILE A 568 15.58 29.87 9.57
C ILE A 568 16.29 29.81 10.92
N THR A 569 17.39 29.07 10.98
CA THR A 569 18.22 29.02 12.18
C THR A 569 18.89 30.38 12.42
N PRO A 570 18.78 30.99 13.62
CA PRO A 570 19.44 32.26 13.91
C PRO A 570 20.96 32.22 13.62
N PRO A 571 21.55 33.28 13.02
CA PRO A 571 22.95 33.27 12.60
C PRO A 571 23.96 33.13 13.76
N ASP A 572 23.61 33.67 14.93
CA ASP A 572 24.42 33.69 16.15
C ASP A 572 24.66 32.29 16.73
N ILE A 573 23.71 31.37 16.57
CA ILE A 573 23.80 29.99 17.10
C ILE A 573 24.50 29.00 16.15
N TRP A 574 24.77 29.41 14.90
CA TRP A 574 25.45 28.56 13.91
C TRP A 574 26.98 28.73 13.91
N GLY A 575 27.47 29.89 14.37
CA GLY A 575 28.88 30.25 14.39
C GLY A 575 29.36 30.91 13.09
N VAL A 576 30.37 31.78 13.21
CA VAL A 576 30.99 32.56 12.11
C VAL A 576 31.90 31.73 11.18
N GLU A 577 32.00 30.42 11.40
CA GLU A 577 32.91 29.49 10.70
C GLU A 577 32.59 29.30 9.20
N SER A 578 31.43 29.78 8.74
CA SER A 578 31.09 29.90 7.32
C SER A 578 30.47 31.28 7.03
N PRO A 579 31.28 32.29 6.69
CA PRO A 579 30.81 33.66 6.43
C PRO A 579 29.70 33.73 5.37
N ASP A 580 29.80 32.91 4.33
CA ASP A 580 28.79 32.82 3.28
C ASP A 580 27.45 32.27 3.78
N TYR A 581 27.48 31.25 4.64
CA TYR A 581 26.26 30.67 5.21
C TYR A 581 25.62 31.60 6.24
N TYR A 582 26.44 32.25 7.07
CA TYR A 582 26.02 33.31 7.99
C TYR A 582 25.30 34.45 7.25
N ALA A 583 25.91 34.98 6.19
CA ALA A 583 25.32 36.03 5.37
C ALA A 583 23.99 35.60 4.73
N ARG A 584 23.87 34.34 4.29
CA ARG A 584 22.61 33.78 3.76
C ARG A 584 21.51 33.70 4.82
N MET A 585 21.81 33.32 6.07
CA MET A 585 20.83 33.29 7.15
C MET A 585 20.36 34.70 7.53
N VAL A 586 21.28 35.65 7.68
CA VAL A 586 20.95 37.07 7.92
C VAL A 586 20.05 37.61 6.79
N ARG A 587 20.41 37.35 5.53
CA ARG A 587 19.60 37.75 4.37
C ARG A 587 18.24 37.05 4.36
N GLY A 588 18.20 35.78 4.76
CA GLY A 588 16.98 35.00 5.00
C GLY A 588 16.00 35.71 5.92
N ILE A 589 16.44 35.97 7.14
CA ILE A 589 15.62 36.65 8.16
C ILE A 589 15.18 38.03 7.68
N ALA A 590 16.11 38.82 7.11
CA ALA A 590 15.81 40.16 6.61
C ALA A 590 14.80 40.18 5.45
N ASN A 591 14.67 39.09 4.69
CA ASN A 591 13.75 38.96 3.57
C ASN A 591 12.52 38.10 3.88
N LEU A 592 12.27 37.75 5.16
CA LEU A 592 11.04 37.06 5.55
C LEU A 592 9.79 37.92 5.27
N SER A 593 9.97 39.23 5.12
CA SER A 593 8.94 40.17 4.62
C SER A 593 8.39 39.84 3.23
N LEU A 594 9.02 38.93 2.47
CA LEU A 594 8.45 38.39 1.23
C LEU A 594 7.10 37.68 1.46
N VAL A 595 6.79 37.27 2.70
CA VAL A 595 5.48 36.69 3.05
C VAL A 595 4.31 37.63 2.74
N GLN A 596 4.53 38.95 2.64
CA GLN A 596 3.48 39.92 2.28
C GLN A 596 2.88 39.69 0.88
N TYR A 597 3.60 39.00 0.01
CA TYR A 597 3.15 38.66 -1.35
C TYR A 597 2.37 37.35 -1.39
N ALA A 598 2.16 36.70 -0.25
CA ALA A 598 1.46 35.43 -0.15
C ALA A 598 -0.02 35.62 0.22
N ASN A 599 -0.89 34.80 -0.37
CA ASN A 599 -2.29 34.72 0.05
C ASN A 599 -2.39 33.99 1.39
N TYR A 600 -1.63 32.90 1.52
CA TYR A 600 -1.53 32.06 2.70
C TYR A 600 -0.07 31.71 2.98
N ALA A 601 0.28 31.51 4.25
CA ALA A 601 1.57 30.97 4.65
C ALA A 601 1.39 29.69 5.46
N ILE A 602 2.28 28.72 5.21
CA ILE A 602 2.36 27.48 5.96
C ILE A 602 3.54 27.60 6.92
N GLY A 603 3.27 27.35 8.20
CA GLY A 603 4.31 27.11 9.21
C GLY A 603 4.22 25.67 9.68
N HIS A 604 5.36 24.98 9.75
CA HIS A 604 5.37 23.57 10.19
C HIS A 604 5.20 23.36 11.70
N SER A 605 5.26 24.43 12.50
CA SER A 605 5.02 24.42 13.94
C SER A 605 4.38 25.74 14.39
N ARG A 606 3.81 25.78 15.60
CA ARG A 606 3.37 27.05 16.21
C ARG A 606 4.52 28.04 16.34
N PHE A 607 5.74 27.55 16.53
CA PHE A 607 6.94 28.39 16.55
C PHE A 607 7.16 29.10 15.21
N THR A 608 7.18 28.36 14.09
CA THR A 608 7.38 28.98 12.76
C THR A 608 6.17 29.81 12.31
N CYS A 609 4.95 29.43 12.70
CA CYS A 609 3.77 30.29 12.52
C CYS A 609 3.90 31.62 13.28
N ALA A 610 4.40 31.59 14.52
CA ALA A 610 4.62 32.80 15.31
C ALA A 610 5.68 33.70 14.67
N GLU A 611 6.75 33.15 14.09
CA GLU A 611 7.75 33.93 13.34
C GLU A 611 7.11 34.64 12.13
N LEU A 612 6.28 33.93 11.35
CA LEU A 612 5.56 34.53 10.22
C LEU A 612 4.62 35.65 10.67
N ILE A 613 3.86 35.44 11.76
CA ILE A 613 2.94 36.44 12.33
C ILE A 613 3.72 37.65 12.86
N ALA A 614 4.86 37.43 13.50
CA ALA A 614 5.70 38.48 14.09
C ALA A 614 6.26 39.45 13.04
N THR A 615 6.30 39.07 11.76
CA THR A 615 6.65 40.00 10.66
C THR A 615 5.68 41.18 10.55
N GLY A 616 4.43 41.02 10.98
CA GLY A 616 3.34 41.99 10.76
C GLY A 616 2.91 42.11 9.29
N MET A 617 3.41 41.24 8.41
CA MET A 617 3.26 41.35 6.96
C MET A 617 2.19 40.41 6.38
N ILE A 618 1.66 39.48 7.18
CA ILE A 618 0.57 38.58 6.78
C ILE A 618 -0.50 38.53 7.87
N ASN A 619 -1.77 38.40 7.47
CA ASN A 619 -2.88 38.25 8.40
C ASN A 619 -2.74 36.92 9.18
N PRO A 620 -2.80 36.92 10.53
CA PRO A 620 -2.71 35.68 11.31
C PRO A 620 -3.71 34.60 10.92
N LYS A 621 -4.88 34.95 10.39
CA LYS A 621 -5.88 33.98 9.91
C LYS A 621 -5.45 33.21 8.65
N HIS A 622 -4.49 33.75 7.90
CA HIS A 622 -3.95 33.14 6.68
C HIS A 622 -2.64 32.37 6.95
N VAL A 623 -2.21 32.30 8.21
CA VAL A 623 -1.07 31.47 8.63
C VAL A 623 -1.61 30.13 9.11
N ILE A 624 -1.32 29.06 8.36
CA ILE A 624 -1.82 27.72 8.61
C ILE A 624 -0.69 26.84 9.15
N GLN A 625 -0.96 26.16 10.26
CA GLN A 625 -0.03 25.19 10.81
C GLN A 625 -0.22 23.83 10.11
N MET A 626 0.83 23.31 9.49
CA MET A 626 0.85 21.95 8.91
C MET A 626 2.20 21.28 9.15
N GLY A 627 2.25 20.26 10.01
CA GLY A 627 3.47 19.47 10.21
C GLY A 627 3.89 18.72 8.95
N PHE A 628 5.17 18.32 8.87
CA PHE A 628 5.65 17.58 7.69
C PHE A 628 4.98 16.20 7.55
N PRO A 629 4.74 15.74 6.31
CA PRO A 629 4.14 14.43 6.02
C PRO A 629 5.19 13.30 6.09
N ILE A 630 5.43 12.80 7.30
CA ILE A 630 6.54 11.87 7.59
C ILE A 630 6.09 10.41 7.50
N VAL A 631 4.90 10.08 8.00
CA VAL A 631 4.46 8.68 8.20
C VAL A 631 3.64 8.18 6.99
N THR A 632 4.00 7.03 6.44
CA THR A 632 3.42 6.44 5.22
C THR A 632 2.45 5.28 5.44
N HIS A 633 2.10 4.95 6.69
CA HIS A 633 1.20 3.88 7.18
C HIS A 633 1.87 2.63 7.76
N ALA A 634 3.09 2.26 7.37
CA ALA A 634 3.77 1.07 7.91
C ALA A 634 4.16 1.27 9.38
N ALA A 635 3.69 0.36 10.24
CA ALA A 635 4.20 0.24 11.60
C ALA A 635 5.65 -0.25 11.55
N LEU A 636 6.62 0.60 11.93
CA LEU A 636 8.05 0.30 11.86
C LEU A 636 8.54 -0.46 13.11
N SER A 637 7.68 -1.33 13.64
CA SER A 637 7.98 -2.16 14.81
C SER A 637 8.79 -3.40 14.44
N GLY A 638 9.65 -3.83 15.35
CA GLY A 638 10.41 -5.08 15.24
C GLY A 638 11.87 -4.94 15.63
N ALA A 639 12.56 -6.07 15.73
CA ALA A 639 14.00 -6.10 15.93
C ALA A 639 14.74 -5.63 14.67
N PRO A 640 15.91 -4.96 14.82
CA PRO A 640 16.80 -4.70 13.69
C PRO A 640 17.31 -6.02 13.08
N SER A 641 17.74 -5.97 11.82
CA SER A 641 18.34 -7.11 11.12
C SER A 641 19.63 -7.56 11.79
N ARG A 642 19.95 -8.86 11.67
CA ARG A 642 21.19 -9.42 12.22
C ARG A 642 22.43 -8.74 11.65
N ASP A 643 22.42 -8.40 10.36
CA ASP A 643 23.50 -7.66 9.69
C ASP A 643 23.73 -6.29 10.35
N LEU A 644 22.65 -5.55 10.64
CA LEU A 644 22.76 -4.27 11.34
C LEU A 644 23.32 -4.45 12.76
N ILE A 645 22.84 -5.47 13.47
CA ILE A 645 23.28 -5.77 14.84
C ILE A 645 24.79 -6.01 14.88
N GLU A 646 25.32 -6.76 13.93
CA GLU A 646 26.74 -7.08 13.80
C GLU A 646 27.54 -5.86 13.31
N ARG A 647 27.06 -5.15 12.27
CA ARG A 647 27.74 -3.98 11.67
C ARG A 647 27.94 -2.83 12.64
N PHE A 648 26.94 -2.57 13.48
CA PHE A 648 26.98 -1.46 14.45
C PHE A 648 27.23 -1.95 15.89
N ASP A 649 27.49 -3.24 16.10
CA ASP A 649 27.75 -3.84 17.42
C ASP A 649 26.75 -3.33 18.48
N VAL A 650 25.46 -3.55 18.20
CA VAL A 650 24.35 -3.12 19.07
C VAL A 650 23.71 -4.30 19.82
N HIS A 651 24.29 -5.49 19.70
CA HIS A 651 23.81 -6.68 20.41
C HIS A 651 23.91 -6.49 21.92
N ASN A 652 22.80 -6.71 22.64
CA ASN A 652 22.70 -6.49 24.09
C ASN A 652 23.13 -5.07 24.53
N LYS A 653 22.89 -4.04 23.71
CA LYS A 653 23.18 -2.64 24.06
C LYS A 653 21.90 -1.80 24.24
N HIS A 654 21.97 -0.80 25.13
CA HIS A 654 21.02 0.31 25.14
C HIS A 654 21.45 1.33 24.09
N VAL A 655 20.84 1.27 22.92
CA VAL A 655 21.18 2.18 21.82
C VAL A 655 20.53 3.54 22.03
N LEU A 656 21.35 4.56 22.23
CA LEU A 656 20.96 5.96 22.11
C LEU A 656 21.19 6.39 20.67
N LEU A 657 20.18 6.96 20.03
CA LEU A 657 20.25 7.35 18.63
C LEU A 657 20.09 8.86 18.48
N TYR A 658 21.00 9.47 17.73
CA TYR A 658 20.86 10.81 17.19
C TYR A 658 20.89 10.74 15.66
N VAL A 659 19.97 11.46 15.02
CA VAL A 659 19.91 11.60 13.55
C VAL A 659 19.85 13.09 13.20
N GLY A 660 20.83 13.57 12.43
CA GLY A 660 20.87 14.96 11.98
C GLY A 660 22.23 15.41 11.45
N ARG A 661 22.29 16.60 10.88
CA ARG A 661 23.55 17.21 10.41
C ARG A 661 24.53 17.39 11.59
N MET A 662 25.82 17.14 11.38
CA MET A 662 26.86 17.38 12.40
C MET A 662 27.21 18.87 12.51
N ALA A 663 26.22 19.70 12.78
CA ALA A 663 26.34 21.14 12.99
C ALA A 663 26.35 21.48 14.49
N ARG A 664 27.07 22.55 14.86
CA ARG A 664 27.20 22.99 16.27
C ARG A 664 25.84 23.31 16.92
N SER A 665 24.89 23.85 16.16
CA SER A 665 23.51 24.12 16.61
C SER A 665 22.72 22.86 17.01
N LYS A 666 23.21 21.66 16.66
CA LYS A 666 22.60 20.39 17.05
C LYS A 666 23.14 19.84 18.38
N ARG A 667 24.19 20.46 18.91
CA ARG A 667 24.79 20.18 20.23
C ARG A 667 25.09 18.71 20.52
N VAL A 668 25.64 18.02 19.52
CA VAL A 668 26.13 16.64 19.66
C VAL A 668 27.20 16.53 20.75
N ASP A 669 27.95 17.61 21.04
CA ASP A 669 28.84 17.74 22.21
C ASP A 669 28.12 17.45 23.52
N MET A 670 26.90 17.98 23.74
CA MET A 670 26.14 17.71 24.97
C MET A 670 25.79 16.23 25.15
N LEU A 671 25.51 15.53 24.05
CA LEU A 671 25.25 14.08 24.10
C LEU A 671 26.51 13.33 24.58
N ILE A 672 27.70 13.78 24.17
CA ILE A 672 28.98 13.24 24.64
C ILE A 672 29.24 13.60 26.11
N GLU A 673 28.91 14.83 26.53
CA GLU A 673 29.12 15.28 27.91
C GLU A 673 28.16 14.61 28.91
N ALA A 674 26.96 14.21 28.48
CA ALA A 674 26.02 13.45 29.30
C ALA A 674 26.42 11.97 29.42
N LEU A 675 27.16 11.43 28.45
CA LEU A 675 27.45 10.01 28.33
C LEU A 675 28.19 9.39 29.53
N PRO A 676 29.16 10.05 30.20
CA PRO A 676 29.79 9.51 31.41
C PRO A 676 28.80 9.18 32.53
N ALA A 677 27.81 10.05 32.77
CA ALA A 677 26.78 9.82 33.78
C ALA A 677 25.84 8.67 33.39
N VAL A 678 25.46 8.60 32.10
CA VAL A 678 24.62 7.52 31.58
C VAL A 678 25.34 6.17 31.66
N VAL A 679 26.61 6.09 31.22
CA VAL A 679 27.40 4.85 31.21
C VAL A 679 27.75 4.38 32.62
N ALA A 680 27.97 5.30 33.57
CA ALA A 680 28.18 4.96 34.97
C ALA A 680 27.00 4.18 35.57
N ARG A 681 25.78 4.46 35.10
CA ARG A 681 24.55 3.78 35.55
C ARG A 681 24.17 2.59 34.65
N HIS A 682 24.37 2.74 33.34
CA HIS A 682 24.05 1.76 32.30
C HIS A 682 25.29 1.47 31.44
N PRO A 683 26.19 0.58 31.89
CA PRO A 683 27.47 0.32 31.20
C PRO A 683 27.30 -0.33 29.81
N GLU A 684 26.11 -0.86 29.51
CA GLU A 684 25.76 -1.45 28.22
C GLU A 684 25.21 -0.42 27.21
N THR A 685 25.35 0.89 27.47
CA THR A 685 24.90 1.94 26.55
C THR A 685 25.78 2.06 25.31
N LYS A 686 25.20 2.37 24.16
CA LYS A 686 25.92 2.74 22.93
C LYS A 686 25.26 3.94 22.27
N LEU A 687 26.02 4.98 21.97
CA LEU A 687 25.56 6.19 21.30
C LEU A 687 25.91 6.14 19.81
N LEU A 688 24.89 6.10 18.95
CA LEU A 688 25.03 6.17 17.49
C LEU A 688 24.69 7.58 17.01
N LEU A 689 25.65 8.19 16.32
CA LEU A 689 25.55 9.55 15.78
C LEU A 689 25.48 9.47 14.25
N VAL A 690 24.26 9.65 13.72
CA VAL A 690 23.95 9.48 12.30
C VAL A 690 23.72 10.82 11.62
N GLY A 691 24.37 11.03 10.47
CA GLY A 691 24.06 12.14 9.58
C GLY A 691 25.26 12.81 8.93
N ASP A 692 24.99 13.89 8.20
CA ASP A 692 25.96 14.50 7.29
C ASP A 692 27.12 15.18 8.01
N ASP A 693 28.32 14.73 7.69
CA ASP A 693 29.60 15.27 8.11
C ASP A 693 30.48 15.71 6.92
N ARG A 694 29.98 15.72 5.67
CA ARG A 694 30.80 15.98 4.49
C ARG A 694 31.39 17.40 4.43
N PRO A 695 30.65 18.48 4.76
CA PRO A 695 31.20 19.83 4.81
C PRO A 695 32.39 19.94 5.77
N LEU A 696 33.41 20.71 5.40
CA LEU A 696 34.65 20.85 6.19
C LEU A 696 34.39 21.28 7.65
N VAL A 697 33.47 22.22 7.84
CA VAL A 697 33.04 22.70 9.16
C VAL A 697 32.42 21.59 10.02
N TYR A 698 31.65 20.69 9.41
CA TYR A 698 31.06 19.55 10.13
C TYR A 698 32.13 18.51 10.47
N ARG A 699 33.07 18.22 9.55
CA ARG A 699 34.22 17.33 9.85
C ARG A 699 35.07 17.84 11.00
N GLN A 700 35.30 19.16 11.05
CA GLN A 700 36.05 19.78 12.13
C GLN A 700 35.31 19.58 13.46
N TYR A 701 34.01 19.87 13.49
CA TYR A 701 33.20 19.66 14.69
C TYR A 701 33.17 18.19 15.14
N VAL A 702 33.01 17.23 14.21
CA VAL A 702 33.10 15.79 14.53
C VAL A 702 34.45 15.43 15.16
N ARG A 703 35.57 16.00 14.69
CA ARG A 703 36.89 15.76 15.30
C ARG A 703 36.99 16.31 16.71
N GLU A 704 36.44 17.49 16.97
CA GLU A 704 36.38 18.12 18.30
C GLU A 704 35.55 17.27 19.26
N VAL A 705 34.34 16.88 18.85
CA VAL A 705 33.43 16.03 19.63
C VAL A 705 34.05 14.66 19.90
N ALA A 706 34.72 14.05 18.91
CA ALA A 706 35.44 12.79 19.10
C ALA A 706 36.67 12.94 20.01
N ALA A 707 37.36 14.08 20.00
CA ALA A 707 38.43 14.38 20.95
C ALA A 707 37.88 14.51 22.37
N ARG A 708 36.76 15.21 22.52
CA ARG A 708 36.06 15.34 23.81
C ARG A 708 35.63 13.99 24.36
N ALA A 709 35.11 13.09 23.51
CA ALA A 709 34.76 11.73 23.92
C ALA A 709 35.98 10.93 24.43
N ARG A 710 37.18 11.16 23.88
CA ARG A 710 38.43 10.56 24.38
C ARG A 710 38.87 11.15 25.71
N GLU A 711 38.79 12.47 25.87
CA GLU A 711 39.11 13.16 27.13
C GLU A 711 38.23 12.68 28.29
N LEU A 712 36.94 12.46 28.01
CA LEU A 712 35.97 11.97 28.99
C LEU A 712 36.02 10.44 29.18
N GLY A 713 36.87 9.72 28.45
CA GLY A 713 37.00 8.26 28.56
C GLY A 713 35.83 7.46 28.01
N VAL A 714 34.95 8.07 27.20
CA VAL A 714 33.72 7.44 26.67
C VAL A 714 33.78 7.11 25.17
N ALA A 715 34.95 7.28 24.53
CA ALA A 715 35.10 7.08 23.08
C ALA A 715 34.68 5.67 22.60
N ALA A 716 34.82 4.62 23.43
CA ALA A 716 34.42 3.26 23.08
C ALA A 716 32.89 3.06 22.98
N TYR A 717 32.12 3.99 23.54
CA TYR A 717 30.65 3.94 23.57
C TYR A 717 30.01 4.74 22.43
N VAL A 718 30.80 5.42 21.60
CA VAL A 718 30.32 6.38 20.59
C VAL A 718 30.71 5.92 19.21
N GLN A 719 29.76 5.92 18.27
CA GLN A 719 30.02 5.61 16.87
C GLN A 719 29.41 6.67 15.96
N PHE A 720 30.27 7.32 15.18
CA PHE A 720 29.87 8.22 14.09
C PHE A 720 29.69 7.39 12.81
N THR A 721 28.50 7.47 12.20
CA THR A 721 28.19 6.64 11.03
C THR A 721 28.35 7.39 9.71
N GLY A 722 28.36 8.72 9.75
CA GLY A 722 28.14 9.56 8.57
C GLY A 722 26.69 9.42 8.06
N GLN A 723 26.46 9.82 6.81
CA GLN A 723 25.17 9.54 6.14
C GLN A 723 25.00 8.06 5.86
N VAL A 724 23.77 7.57 6.07
CA VAL A 724 23.34 6.21 5.75
C VAL A 724 22.16 6.26 4.79
N ASP A 725 21.92 5.19 4.05
CA ASP A 725 20.71 5.06 3.23
C ASP A 725 19.45 4.89 4.08
N GLU A 726 18.28 5.05 3.45
CA GLU A 726 16.96 5.00 4.10
C GLU A 726 16.69 3.63 4.76
N THR A 727 17.13 2.54 4.13
CA THR A 727 16.99 1.18 4.67
C THR A 727 17.80 1.01 5.97
N THR A 728 19.04 1.46 5.98
CA THR A 728 19.89 1.43 7.17
C THR A 728 19.33 2.34 8.27
N LEU A 729 18.80 3.52 7.90
CA LEU A 729 18.22 4.46 8.86
C LEU A 729 16.99 3.88 9.57
N ASP A 730 16.06 3.25 8.85
CA ASP A 730 14.93 2.50 9.42
C ASP A 730 15.41 1.46 10.45
N GLN A 731 16.42 0.67 10.08
CA GLN A 731 16.96 -0.36 10.96
C GLN A 731 17.64 0.22 12.21
N LEU A 732 18.26 1.40 12.12
CA LEU A 732 18.81 2.11 13.28
C LEU A 732 17.71 2.61 14.22
N TYR A 733 16.59 3.12 13.71
CA TYR A 733 15.42 3.45 14.54
C TYR A 733 14.80 2.21 15.19
N ARG A 734 14.83 1.04 14.53
CA ARG A 734 14.43 -0.24 15.16
C ARG A 734 15.38 -0.64 16.28
N ALA A 735 16.69 -0.43 16.11
CA ALA A 735 17.69 -0.72 17.13
C ALA A 735 17.62 0.23 18.34
N CYS A 736 17.25 1.48 18.11
CA CYS A 736 17.14 2.57 19.08
C CYS A 736 16.30 2.20 20.30
N ALA A 737 16.86 2.37 21.50
CA ALA A 737 16.14 2.32 22.78
C ALA A 737 15.57 3.70 23.14
N VAL A 738 16.38 4.74 22.99
CA VAL A 738 15.97 6.13 23.25
C VAL A 738 16.53 7.01 22.14
N PHE A 739 15.66 7.76 21.47
CA PHE A 739 16.10 8.78 20.54
C PHE A 739 16.41 10.07 21.31
N VAL A 740 17.57 10.67 21.04
CA VAL A 740 18.06 11.83 21.77
C VAL A 740 18.45 12.95 20.82
N THR A 741 18.02 14.17 21.10
CA THR A 741 18.54 15.36 20.41
C THR A 741 18.70 16.53 21.37
N ALA A 742 19.85 17.19 21.27
CA ALA A 742 20.22 18.34 22.08
C ALA A 742 20.12 19.68 21.31
N SER A 743 19.50 19.67 20.12
CA SER A 743 19.35 20.86 19.29
C SER A 743 18.90 22.09 20.08
N ILE A 744 19.56 23.22 19.85
CA ILE A 744 19.19 24.51 20.44
C ILE A 744 18.21 25.29 19.56
N HIS A 745 17.97 24.81 18.33
CA HIS A 745 16.98 25.36 17.42
C HIS A 745 16.49 24.32 16.41
N GLU A 746 15.16 24.20 16.29
CA GLU A 746 14.45 23.44 15.26
C GLU A 746 13.17 24.19 14.83
N GLY A 747 12.96 24.35 13.51
CA GLY A 747 11.67 24.82 12.97
C GLY A 747 10.61 23.72 12.99
N PHE A 748 11.05 22.47 12.76
CA PHE A 748 10.31 21.24 12.99
C PHE A 748 11.31 20.07 12.99
N CYS A 749 11.26 19.17 13.98
CA CYS A 749 12.23 18.08 14.08
C CYS A 749 11.66 16.78 13.50
N MET A 750 11.89 16.52 12.20
CA MET A 750 11.40 15.30 11.54
C MET A 750 11.93 13.99 12.16
N PRO A 751 13.23 13.88 12.53
CA PRO A 751 13.77 12.67 13.16
C PRO A 751 13.07 12.24 14.46
N VAL A 752 12.53 13.19 15.22
CA VAL A 752 11.74 12.91 16.43
C VAL A 752 10.46 12.17 16.06
N VAL A 753 9.76 12.61 15.00
CA VAL A 753 8.55 11.94 14.51
C VAL A 753 8.86 10.57 13.91
N GLU A 754 9.98 10.44 13.19
CA GLU A 754 10.47 9.16 12.68
C GLU A 754 10.73 8.16 13.81
N ALA A 755 11.44 8.57 14.87
CA ALA A 755 11.65 7.75 16.06
C ALA A 755 10.32 7.37 16.75
N MET A 756 9.40 8.33 16.87
CA MET A 756 8.09 8.09 17.48
C MET A 756 7.24 7.10 16.67
N ALA A 757 7.34 7.11 15.33
CA ALA A 757 6.67 6.17 14.45
C ALA A 757 7.16 4.71 14.64
N HIS A 758 8.36 4.52 15.17
CA HIS A 758 8.91 3.23 15.58
C HIS A 758 8.56 2.86 17.03
N GLY A 759 7.72 3.66 17.70
CA GLY A 759 7.38 3.49 19.12
C GLY A 759 8.57 3.72 20.04
N ARG A 760 9.54 4.56 19.65
CA ARG A 760 10.73 4.85 20.47
C ARG A 760 10.49 6.12 21.28
N PRO A 761 10.59 6.04 22.62
CA PRO A 761 10.58 7.24 23.46
C PRO A 761 11.70 8.19 23.06
N VAL A 762 11.40 9.48 23.15
CA VAL A 762 12.29 10.56 22.73
C VAL A 762 12.66 11.45 23.92
N VAL A 763 13.92 11.88 23.98
CA VAL A 763 14.42 12.90 24.92
C VAL A 763 14.91 14.08 24.11
N VAL A 764 14.29 15.24 24.29
CA VAL A 764 14.56 16.42 23.47
C VAL A 764 14.75 17.67 24.32
N THR A 765 15.54 18.62 23.83
CA THR A 765 15.68 19.92 24.48
C THR A 765 14.35 20.71 24.43
N CYS A 766 14.01 21.42 25.49
CA CYS A 766 12.83 22.27 25.57
C CYS A 766 13.02 23.62 24.85
N VAL A 767 13.18 23.61 23.52
CA VAL A 767 13.35 24.82 22.69
C VAL A 767 12.49 24.78 21.43
N THR A 768 12.13 25.98 20.95
CA THR A 768 11.45 26.20 19.67
C THR A 768 10.29 25.22 19.42
N ALA A 769 10.30 24.48 18.30
CA ALA A 769 9.26 23.54 17.92
C ALA A 769 9.30 22.20 18.68
N LEU A 770 10.41 21.84 19.35
CA LEU A 770 10.60 20.49 19.92
C LEU A 770 9.53 20.10 20.96
N PRO A 771 9.16 20.95 21.96
CA PRO A 771 8.10 20.62 22.91
C PRO A 771 6.75 20.33 22.22
N GLU A 772 6.46 21.04 21.14
CA GLU A 772 5.26 20.83 20.37
C GLU A 772 5.34 19.56 19.51
N THR A 773 6.46 19.32 18.82
CA THR A 773 6.65 18.12 18.00
C THR A 773 6.42 16.87 18.85
N VAL A 774 7.00 16.83 20.05
CA VAL A 774 6.90 15.70 20.99
C VAL A 774 5.54 15.61 21.68
N GLY A 775 4.93 16.73 22.08
CA GLY A 775 3.71 16.70 22.87
C GLY A 775 3.92 15.98 24.21
N ASP A 776 3.05 15.04 24.55
CA ASP A 776 3.10 14.24 25.78
C ASP A 776 3.74 12.85 25.58
N ALA A 777 4.41 12.64 24.43
CA ALA A 777 5.00 11.37 24.01
C ALA A 777 6.49 11.21 24.33
N GLY A 778 7.14 12.21 24.92
CA GLY A 778 8.57 12.18 25.24
C GLY A 778 8.94 13.03 26.45
N LEU A 779 10.23 13.02 26.81
CA LEU A 779 10.78 13.77 27.93
C LEU A 779 11.51 15.01 27.45
N LEU A 780 11.38 16.09 28.21
CA LEU A 780 12.02 17.38 27.95
C LEU A 780 13.14 17.63 28.96
N PHE A 781 14.21 18.28 28.52
CA PHE A 781 15.26 18.84 29.39
C PHE A 781 15.60 20.27 28.99
N ASN A 782 16.20 21.03 29.90
CA ASN A 782 16.54 22.43 29.64
C ASN A 782 17.76 22.56 28.71
N PRO A 783 17.85 23.64 27.91
CA PRO A 783 19.07 23.93 27.14
C PRO A 783 20.28 24.01 28.06
N ASP A 784 21.44 23.53 27.59
CA ASP A 784 22.71 23.51 28.34
C ASP A 784 22.72 22.70 29.65
N ASP A 785 21.64 21.99 29.98
CA ASP A 785 21.53 21.16 31.17
C ASP A 785 21.95 19.70 30.87
N VAL A 786 23.27 19.47 30.87
CA VAL A 786 23.87 18.14 30.64
C VAL A 786 23.40 17.11 31.67
N ALA A 787 23.23 17.52 32.93
CA ALA A 787 22.77 16.65 34.00
C ALA A 787 21.30 16.26 33.78
N GLY A 788 20.44 17.22 33.46
CA GLY A 788 19.05 16.98 33.12
C GLY A 788 18.88 16.04 31.93
N LEU A 789 19.70 16.19 30.88
CA LEU A 789 19.73 15.26 29.75
C LEU A 789 20.06 13.82 30.19
N ALA A 790 21.15 13.65 30.94
CA ALA A 790 21.56 12.33 31.44
C ALA A 790 20.47 11.70 32.33
N ASP A 791 19.84 12.50 33.19
CA ASP A 791 18.76 12.05 34.07
C ASP A 791 17.54 11.58 33.27
N GLN A 792 17.09 12.33 32.26
CA GLN A 792 15.95 11.88 31.43
C GLN A 792 16.26 10.60 30.65
N ILE A 793 17.49 10.45 30.13
CA ILE A 793 17.93 9.22 29.47
C ILE A 793 17.89 8.05 30.48
N CYS A 794 18.53 8.21 31.64
CA CYS A 794 18.59 7.16 32.66
C CYS A 794 17.19 6.76 33.13
N ARG A 795 16.28 7.72 33.35
CA ARG A 795 14.89 7.45 33.74
C ARG A 795 14.16 6.51 32.78
N LEU A 796 14.48 6.55 31.49
CA LEU A 796 13.92 5.63 30.49
C LEU A 796 14.63 4.29 30.48
N LEU A 797 15.96 4.29 30.61
CA LEU A 797 16.75 3.06 30.63
C LEU A 797 16.55 2.23 31.91
N ASP A 798 16.33 2.86 33.06
CA ASP A 798 15.98 2.22 34.34
C ASP A 798 14.72 1.36 34.26
N ASP A 799 13.81 1.74 33.36
CA ASP A 799 12.50 1.15 33.20
C ASP A 799 12.52 0.00 32.17
N LEU A 800 13.67 -0.20 31.49
CA LEU A 800 13.91 -1.34 30.61
C LEU A 800 14.50 -2.52 31.42
N PRO A 801 13.93 -3.74 31.29
CA PRO A 801 14.39 -4.87 32.11
C PRO A 801 15.81 -5.33 31.75
N HIS A 802 16.22 -5.18 30.48
CA HIS A 802 17.57 -5.44 30.00
C HIS A 802 17.80 -4.74 28.65
N PRO A 803 19.05 -4.60 28.18
CA PRO A 803 19.35 -4.16 26.83
C PRO A 803 18.63 -4.99 25.75
N GLY A 804 18.10 -4.33 24.72
CA GLY A 804 17.36 -4.99 23.63
C GLY A 804 15.93 -5.44 23.99
N ALA A 805 15.47 -5.29 25.23
CA ALA A 805 14.10 -5.63 25.64
C ALA A 805 13.01 -4.94 24.80
N HIS A 806 13.32 -3.75 24.29
CA HIS A 806 12.44 -2.94 23.45
C HIS A 806 12.28 -3.43 22.01
N TRP A 807 13.07 -4.42 21.58
CA TRP A 807 12.94 -5.04 20.26
C TRP A 807 11.76 -6.01 20.17
N ASP A 808 11.46 -6.71 21.28
CA ASP A 808 10.31 -7.58 21.37
C ASP A 808 9.15 -6.84 22.05
N VAL A 809 8.17 -6.44 21.26
CA VAL A 809 6.94 -5.79 21.71
C VAL A 809 6.18 -6.68 22.72
N SER A 810 6.37 -8.00 22.66
CA SER A 810 5.84 -8.95 23.64
C SER A 810 6.56 -8.92 24.98
N THR A 811 7.76 -8.33 25.13
CA THR A 811 8.40 -8.13 26.44
C THR A 811 7.53 -7.23 27.34
N PHE A 812 6.92 -6.20 26.77
CA PHE A 812 6.00 -5.32 27.49
C PHE A 812 4.58 -5.92 27.59
N GLY A 813 4.19 -6.77 26.64
CA GLY A 813 2.89 -7.48 26.65
C GLY A 813 2.85 -8.74 27.54
N ARG A 814 3.99 -9.41 27.77
CA ARG A 814 4.18 -10.54 28.69
C ARG A 814 4.38 -10.03 30.11
N LEU A 815 3.33 -9.38 30.60
CA LEU A 815 3.25 -9.00 32.00
C LEU A 815 3.33 -10.25 32.86
N ALA A 816 4.01 -10.16 34.01
CA ALA A 816 4.12 -11.25 34.97
C ALA A 816 2.72 -11.83 35.31
N PRO A 817 2.60 -13.13 35.64
CA PRO A 817 1.34 -13.71 36.08
C PRO A 817 0.66 -12.84 37.14
N VAL A 818 -0.67 -12.77 37.11
CA VAL A 818 -1.43 -12.04 38.12
C VAL A 818 -1.53 -12.88 39.38
N THR A 819 -1.29 -12.27 40.52
CA THR A 819 -1.42 -12.90 41.84
C THR A 819 -2.87 -12.93 42.31
N GLU A 820 -3.21 -13.85 43.21
CA GLU A 820 -4.56 -13.87 43.81
C GLU A 820 -4.87 -12.60 44.60
N GLU A 821 -3.86 -11.99 45.22
CA GLU A 821 -3.94 -10.72 45.94
C GLU A 821 -4.34 -9.56 45.00
N GLU A 822 -3.77 -9.50 43.79
CA GLU A 822 -4.14 -8.52 42.77
C GLU A 822 -5.60 -8.68 42.30
N ILE A 823 -6.06 -9.93 42.13
CA ILE A 823 -7.47 -10.20 41.80
C ILE A 823 -8.39 -9.78 42.96
N ALA A 824 -7.99 -10.06 44.20
CA ALA A 824 -8.74 -9.64 45.39
C ALA A 824 -8.80 -8.10 45.51
N ALA A 825 -7.71 -7.39 45.20
CA ALA A 825 -7.66 -5.94 45.17
C ALA A 825 -8.54 -5.36 44.05
N LEU A 826 -8.56 -5.99 42.87
CA LEU A 826 -9.42 -5.58 41.75
C LEU A 826 -10.90 -5.63 42.16
N ARG A 827 -11.33 -6.65 42.92
CA ARG A 827 -12.72 -6.76 43.41
C ARG A 827 -13.18 -5.60 44.29
N GLN A 828 -12.25 -4.89 44.94
CA GLN A 828 -12.54 -3.73 45.77
C GLN A 828 -12.71 -2.43 44.96
N ARG A 829 -12.46 -2.47 43.64
CA ARG A 829 -12.57 -1.31 42.74
C ARG A 829 -13.73 -1.48 41.76
N LYS A 830 -14.29 -0.36 41.29
CA LYS A 830 -15.38 -0.36 40.32
C LYS A 830 -14.87 -0.76 38.93
N ILE A 831 -15.66 -1.54 38.19
CA ILE A 831 -15.46 -1.80 36.76
C ILE A 831 -16.57 -1.08 35.99
N GLY A 832 -16.18 -0.15 35.10
CA GLY A 832 -17.12 0.54 34.23
C GLY A 832 -17.28 -0.22 32.92
N ILE A 833 -18.50 -0.35 32.41
CA ILE A 833 -18.80 -0.88 31.08
C ILE A 833 -19.39 0.24 30.25
N VAL A 834 -18.67 0.69 29.24
CA VAL A 834 -19.10 1.76 28.35
C VAL A 834 -19.62 1.15 27.05
N THR A 835 -20.92 1.28 26.83
CA THR A 835 -21.60 0.73 25.65
C THR A 835 -22.69 1.69 25.17
N PRO A 836 -22.93 1.83 23.85
CA PRO A 836 -24.00 2.70 23.35
C PRO A 836 -25.36 2.37 23.98
N ARG A 837 -25.65 1.09 24.22
CA ARG A 837 -26.95 0.59 24.69
C ARG A 837 -26.77 -0.55 25.69
N TYR A 838 -27.67 -0.64 26.69
CA TYR A 838 -27.66 -1.72 27.68
C TYR A 838 -29.06 -2.01 28.27
N GLY A 839 -29.49 -3.28 28.27
CA GLY A 839 -30.76 -3.71 28.88
C GLY A 839 -31.33 -5.03 28.32
N VAL A 840 -32.41 -5.52 28.93
CA VAL A 840 -33.05 -6.83 28.62
C VAL A 840 -33.69 -6.90 27.22
N GLY A 841 -34.04 -5.75 26.64
CA GLY A 841 -34.60 -5.63 25.28
C GLY A 841 -33.64 -5.13 24.20
N VAL A 842 -32.35 -4.96 24.52
CA VAL A 842 -31.36 -4.46 23.53
C VAL A 842 -30.90 -5.60 22.64
N LEU A 843 -31.14 -5.44 21.33
CA LEU A 843 -30.77 -6.42 20.31
C LEU A 843 -29.38 -6.09 19.74
N GLY A 844 -28.45 -7.06 19.83
CA GLY A 844 -27.09 -6.95 19.30
C GLY A 844 -26.13 -7.96 19.96
N GLY A 845 -25.23 -8.55 19.17
CA GLY A 845 -24.28 -9.55 19.68
C GLY A 845 -23.27 -8.96 20.67
N ALA A 846 -22.79 -7.75 20.40
CA ALA A 846 -21.86 -7.03 21.28
C ALA A 846 -22.50 -6.68 22.63
N GLU A 847 -23.71 -6.11 22.61
CA GLU A 847 -24.45 -5.71 23.81
C GLU A 847 -24.87 -6.92 24.65
N GLN A 848 -25.28 -8.02 24.01
CA GLN A 848 -25.58 -9.27 24.73
C GLN A 848 -24.34 -9.89 25.35
N GLY A 849 -23.24 -9.94 24.61
CA GLY A 849 -21.97 -10.49 25.07
C GLY A 849 -21.40 -9.75 26.28
N ILE A 850 -21.34 -8.41 26.22
CA ILE A 850 -20.82 -7.59 27.33
C ILE A 850 -21.75 -7.58 28.55
N ARG A 851 -23.07 -7.66 28.34
CA ARG A 851 -24.00 -7.85 29.46
C ARG A 851 -23.73 -9.16 30.19
N GLY A 852 -23.47 -10.24 29.47
CA GLY A 852 -23.08 -11.51 30.07
C GLY A 852 -21.83 -11.37 30.96
N TRP A 853 -20.80 -10.66 30.48
CA TRP A 853 -19.61 -10.35 31.30
C TRP A 853 -19.97 -9.55 32.55
N ALA A 854 -20.77 -8.48 32.39
CA ALA A 854 -21.18 -7.61 33.49
C ALA A 854 -21.86 -8.38 34.63
N GLU A 855 -22.85 -9.21 34.27
CA GLU A 855 -23.65 -9.98 35.22
C GLU A 855 -22.81 -11.06 35.91
N GLN A 856 -21.90 -11.71 35.18
CA GLN A 856 -21.01 -12.73 35.75
C GLN A 856 -19.95 -12.12 36.68
N LEU A 857 -19.41 -10.95 36.33
CA LEU A 857 -18.51 -10.20 37.23
C LEU A 857 -19.27 -9.75 38.49
N ALA A 858 -20.47 -9.19 38.34
CA ALA A 858 -21.30 -8.81 39.49
C ALA A 858 -21.62 -10.02 40.39
N ALA A 859 -21.95 -11.18 39.80
CA ALA A 859 -22.19 -12.42 40.53
C ALA A 859 -20.95 -12.95 41.28
N ARG A 860 -19.73 -12.59 40.85
CA ARG A 860 -18.46 -12.86 41.56
C ARG A 860 -18.09 -11.81 42.61
N GLY A 861 -18.96 -10.83 42.86
CA GLY A 861 -18.77 -9.81 43.90
C GLY A 861 -18.00 -8.56 43.44
N TYR A 862 -17.82 -8.36 42.13
CA TYR A 862 -17.30 -7.09 41.62
C TYR A 862 -18.37 -6.00 41.64
N THR A 863 -17.96 -4.75 41.87
CA THR A 863 -18.86 -3.59 41.66
C THR A 863 -18.81 -3.20 40.19
N VAL A 864 -19.89 -3.44 39.45
CA VAL A 864 -19.97 -3.20 38.01
C VAL A 864 -21.00 -2.11 37.69
N GLU A 865 -20.61 -1.13 36.88
CA GLU A 865 -21.49 -0.07 36.42
C GLU A 865 -21.50 0.01 34.90
N ALA A 866 -22.67 -0.16 34.27
CA ALA A 866 -22.89 0.06 32.85
C ALA A 866 -23.17 1.54 32.59
N LEU A 867 -22.21 2.24 31.99
CA LEU A 867 -22.29 3.63 31.56
C LEU A 867 -22.75 3.66 30.09
N THR A 868 -24.00 4.05 29.87
CA THR A 868 -24.66 3.88 28.57
C THR A 868 -25.57 5.06 28.23
N THR A 869 -26.19 5.03 27.05
CA THR A 869 -27.13 6.07 26.66
C THR A 869 -28.58 5.67 26.96
N THR A 870 -29.48 6.63 26.75
CA THR A 870 -30.94 6.51 26.77
C THR A 870 -31.53 5.84 25.52
N THR A 871 -30.73 5.50 24.50
CA THR A 871 -31.24 4.79 23.32
C THR A 871 -31.32 3.28 23.57
N VAL A 872 -32.28 2.63 22.90
CA VAL A 872 -32.41 1.16 22.84
C VAL A 872 -32.42 0.64 21.40
N ASP A 873 -32.71 1.51 20.42
CA ASP A 873 -32.79 1.18 18.99
C ASP A 873 -31.49 1.58 18.26
N MET A 874 -31.03 0.71 17.34
CA MET A 874 -29.84 0.97 16.52
C MET A 874 -30.18 1.79 15.26
N SER A 875 -31.43 1.76 14.82
CA SER A 875 -31.90 2.40 13.59
C SER A 875 -32.35 3.85 13.82
N ASN A 876 -32.60 4.22 15.08
CA ASN A 876 -33.03 5.53 15.50
C ASN A 876 -32.33 5.91 16.82
N TRP A 877 -31.49 6.95 16.83
CA TRP A 877 -30.58 7.26 17.95
C TRP A 877 -31.16 8.25 18.99
N GLY A 878 -32.48 8.26 19.17
CA GLY A 878 -33.16 9.11 20.14
C GLY A 878 -33.14 8.61 21.59
N ASP A 879 -33.61 9.45 22.50
CA ASP A 879 -33.91 9.08 23.88
C ASP A 879 -35.16 8.19 23.92
N HIS A 880 -35.01 6.90 24.24
CA HIS A 880 -36.13 5.94 24.33
C HIS A 880 -36.50 5.60 25.78
N VAL A 881 -35.53 5.69 26.68
CA VAL A 881 -35.69 5.48 28.13
C VAL A 881 -35.18 6.71 28.88
N PRO A 882 -35.68 7.00 30.10
CA PRO A 882 -35.24 8.18 30.84
C PRO A 882 -33.75 8.10 31.24
N PRO A 883 -33.03 9.23 31.28
CA PRO A 883 -31.69 9.28 31.86
C PRO A 883 -31.77 9.06 33.38
N GLY A 884 -30.69 8.55 33.97
CA GLY A 884 -30.63 8.27 35.41
C GLY A 884 -29.96 6.95 35.74
N VAL A 885 -30.17 6.49 36.98
CA VAL A 885 -29.59 5.25 37.51
C VAL A 885 -30.66 4.19 37.68
N ASP A 886 -30.32 2.96 37.30
CA ASP A 886 -31.18 1.77 37.32
C ASP A 886 -30.34 0.54 37.73
N HIS A 887 -30.96 -0.60 37.98
CA HIS A 887 -30.28 -1.83 38.41
C HIS A 887 -30.82 -3.06 37.68
N LEU A 888 -29.92 -3.90 37.17
CA LEU A 888 -30.26 -5.15 36.50
C LEU A 888 -29.25 -6.23 36.88
N ASN A 889 -29.72 -7.34 37.45
CA ASN A 889 -28.90 -8.53 37.74
C ASN A 889 -27.58 -8.22 38.48
N GLY A 890 -27.62 -7.30 39.45
CA GLY A 890 -26.44 -6.88 40.23
C GLY A 890 -25.56 -5.81 39.57
N VAL A 891 -25.88 -5.37 38.35
CA VAL A 891 -25.18 -4.30 37.63
C VAL A 891 -25.93 -2.98 37.80
N THR A 892 -25.24 -1.92 38.22
CA THR A 892 -25.77 -0.56 38.21
C THR A 892 -25.74 -0.02 36.77
N ILE A 893 -26.83 0.50 36.25
CA ILE A 893 -26.91 1.07 34.91
C ILE A 893 -27.08 2.58 35.03
N ARG A 894 -26.18 3.36 34.45
CA ARG A 894 -26.27 4.82 34.38
C ARG A 894 -26.48 5.26 32.94
N ARG A 895 -27.61 5.93 32.69
CA ARG A 895 -28.04 6.37 31.37
C ARG A 895 -27.88 7.87 31.18
N PHE A 896 -27.25 8.25 30.08
CA PHE A 896 -27.04 9.64 29.67
C PHE A 896 -27.81 9.93 28.38
N ARG A 897 -28.32 11.16 28.23
CA ARG A 897 -29.06 11.55 27.02
C ARG A 897 -28.18 11.50 25.78
N THR A 898 -28.75 11.10 24.65
CA THR A 898 -28.01 11.13 23.38
C THR A 898 -27.82 12.57 22.90
N THR A 899 -26.69 12.84 22.26
CA THR A 899 -26.45 14.13 21.61
C THR A 899 -27.10 14.15 20.23
N SER A 900 -27.69 15.28 19.84
CA SER A 900 -28.32 15.44 18.53
C SER A 900 -27.34 15.18 17.39
N THR A 901 -27.73 14.33 16.43
CA THR A 901 -26.91 13.96 15.27
C THR A 901 -27.41 14.63 13.99
N ASP A 902 -26.49 14.98 13.09
CA ASP A 902 -26.82 15.35 11.71
C ASP A 902 -26.63 14.12 10.82
N ASN A 903 -27.75 13.49 10.43
CA ASN A 903 -27.73 12.27 9.63
C ASN A 903 -27.04 12.46 8.28
N ARG A 904 -27.05 13.66 7.68
CA ARG A 904 -26.35 13.90 6.40
C ARG A 904 -24.85 13.76 6.57
N CYS A 905 -24.32 14.33 7.65
CA CYS A 905 -22.90 14.26 7.98
C CYS A 905 -22.48 12.82 8.34
N PHE A 906 -23.32 12.10 9.07
CA PHE A 906 -23.08 10.69 9.39
C PHE A 906 -23.04 9.79 8.14
N HIS A 907 -24.02 9.94 7.23
CA HIS A 907 -24.09 9.12 6.01
C HIS A 907 -23.02 9.47 4.98
N ALA A 908 -22.60 10.73 4.86
CA ALA A 908 -21.61 11.16 3.87
C ALA A 908 -20.29 10.37 3.95
N VAL A 909 -19.75 10.19 5.16
CA VAL A 909 -18.51 9.41 5.36
C VAL A 909 -18.71 7.93 5.09
N ARG A 910 -19.87 7.40 5.45
CA ARG A 910 -20.20 5.98 5.21
C ARG A 910 -20.30 5.68 3.71
N GLU A 911 -21.02 6.52 2.97
CA GLU A 911 -21.18 6.39 1.52
C GLU A 911 -19.83 6.50 0.80
N GLN A 912 -18.97 7.44 1.21
CA GLN A 912 -17.61 7.56 0.67
C GLN A 912 -16.79 6.29 0.91
N ALA A 913 -16.78 5.78 2.14
CA ALA A 913 -16.04 4.58 2.50
C ALA A 913 -16.56 3.35 1.72
N GLU A 914 -17.88 3.20 1.57
CA GLU A 914 -18.51 2.10 0.82
C GLU A 914 -18.11 2.07 -0.67
N VAL A 915 -17.83 3.22 -1.29
CA VAL A 915 -17.34 3.30 -2.69
C VAL A 915 -15.81 3.33 -2.79
N GLY A 916 -15.10 3.04 -1.69
CA GLY A 916 -13.63 3.00 -1.65
C GLY A 916 -12.94 4.36 -1.66
N LYS A 917 -13.67 5.46 -1.43
CA LYS A 917 -13.07 6.78 -1.22
C LYS A 917 -12.63 6.91 0.24
N LEU A 918 -11.37 7.32 0.44
CA LEU A 918 -10.86 7.64 1.77
C LEU A 918 -11.34 9.03 2.18
N PRO A 919 -12.16 9.15 3.24
CA PRO A 919 -12.59 10.44 3.75
C PRO A 919 -11.40 11.27 4.26
N ARG A 920 -11.54 12.60 4.20
CA ARG A 920 -10.56 13.51 4.80
C ARG A 920 -10.59 13.35 6.32
N PHE A 921 -9.48 13.58 7.01
CA PHE A 921 -9.41 13.43 8.47
C PHE A 921 -10.47 14.27 9.22
N ARG A 922 -10.73 15.51 8.78
CA ARG A 922 -11.81 16.33 9.35
C ARG A 922 -13.20 15.74 9.14
N GLU A 923 -13.43 15.07 8.01
CA GLU A 923 -14.69 14.36 7.76
C GLU A 923 -14.81 13.16 8.68
N GLU A 924 -13.74 12.39 8.91
CA GLU A 924 -13.71 11.30 9.90
C GLU A 924 -14.02 11.82 11.33
N GLN A 925 -13.47 12.97 11.72
CA GLN A 925 -13.79 13.61 13.00
C GLN A 925 -15.26 14.03 13.07
N ARG A 926 -15.76 14.67 12.01
CA ARG A 926 -17.17 15.08 11.90
C ARG A 926 -18.12 13.88 11.92
N PHE A 927 -17.69 12.74 11.35
CA PHE A 927 -18.41 11.48 11.45
C PHE A 927 -18.55 11.05 12.91
N MET A 928 -17.51 11.15 13.74
CA MET A 928 -17.59 10.89 15.20
C MET A 928 -18.38 11.93 15.98
N GLU A 929 -18.44 13.18 15.50
CA GLU A 929 -19.25 14.24 16.12
C GLU A 929 -20.75 14.01 15.95
N HIS A 930 -21.15 13.43 14.81
CA HIS A 930 -22.54 13.10 14.48
C HIS A 930 -22.85 11.60 14.56
N ASN A 931 -21.97 10.81 15.16
CA ASN A 931 -22.22 9.41 15.52
C ASN A 931 -23.02 9.35 16.85
N LEU A 932 -23.49 8.17 17.24
CA LEU A 932 -24.12 7.94 18.54
C LEU A 932 -23.12 8.24 19.67
N ARG A 933 -23.34 9.36 20.37
CA ARG A 933 -22.52 9.85 21.48
C ARG A 933 -23.38 10.54 22.55
N SER A 934 -22.76 10.86 23.68
CA SER A 934 -23.36 11.66 24.74
C SER A 934 -22.31 12.55 25.41
N VAL A 935 -22.44 13.87 25.23
CA VAL A 935 -21.55 14.85 25.88
C VAL A 935 -21.61 14.75 27.41
N ASP A 936 -22.75 14.38 27.99
CA ASP A 936 -22.88 14.21 29.44
C ASP A 936 -22.14 12.96 29.93
N LEU A 937 -22.17 11.85 29.17
CA LEU A 937 -21.34 10.67 29.45
C LEU A 937 -19.86 11.03 29.37
N GLU A 938 -19.44 11.75 28.34
CA GLU A 938 -18.05 12.18 28.14
C GLU A 938 -17.55 13.04 29.31
N ARG A 939 -18.37 14.00 29.76
CA ARG A 939 -18.07 14.83 30.94
C ARG A 939 -17.97 13.98 32.21
N PHE A 940 -18.86 13.01 32.38
CA PHE A 940 -18.82 12.09 33.51
C PHE A 940 -17.53 11.26 33.51
N ILE A 941 -17.12 10.70 32.37
CA ILE A 941 -15.86 9.97 32.25
C ILE A 941 -14.68 10.89 32.59
N ALA A 942 -14.63 12.11 32.06
CA ALA A 942 -13.55 13.07 32.36
C ALA A 942 -13.41 13.37 33.86
N GLN A 943 -14.50 13.32 34.62
CA GLN A 943 -14.53 13.63 36.06
C GLN A 943 -14.29 12.40 36.94
N HIS A 944 -14.72 11.21 36.50
CA HIS A 944 -14.83 10.02 37.35
C HIS A 944 -14.01 8.81 36.88
N ALA A 945 -13.28 8.88 35.75
CA ALA A 945 -12.53 7.73 35.22
C ALA A 945 -11.55 7.11 36.23
N GLU A 946 -10.94 7.92 37.09
CA GLU A 946 -10.00 7.46 38.12
C GLU A 946 -10.65 6.63 39.26
N GLU A 947 -11.97 6.73 39.43
CA GLU A 947 -12.71 5.89 40.39
C GLU A 947 -12.80 4.42 39.94
N TYR A 948 -12.64 4.16 38.63
CA TYR A 948 -12.73 2.83 38.06
C TYR A 948 -11.34 2.18 37.99
N ALA A 949 -11.27 0.87 38.23
CA ALA A 949 -10.07 0.10 37.92
C ALA A 949 -9.78 0.15 36.42
N CYS A 950 -10.83 -0.06 35.62
CA CYS A 950 -10.83 0.04 34.17
C CYS A 950 -12.24 0.38 33.65
N LEU A 951 -12.27 0.83 32.40
CA LEU A 951 -13.47 1.03 31.59
C LEU A 951 -13.43 0.01 30.45
N LEU A 952 -14.35 -0.96 30.44
CA LEU A 952 -14.55 -1.89 29.33
C LEU A 952 -15.42 -1.21 28.27
N VAL A 953 -14.81 -0.79 27.16
CA VAL A 953 -15.44 0.02 26.11
C VAL A 953 -15.80 -0.85 24.92
N ILE A 954 -17.04 -0.78 24.42
CA ILE A 954 -17.53 -1.64 23.32
C ILE A 954 -18.73 -1.02 22.58
N PRO A 955 -18.89 -1.23 21.25
CA PRO A 955 -17.88 -1.60 20.25
C PRO A 955 -17.21 -0.36 19.62
N TYR A 956 -16.21 -0.57 18.77
CA TYR A 956 -15.32 0.48 18.26
C TYR A 956 -16.02 1.62 17.48
N LEU A 957 -17.11 1.30 16.77
CA LEU A 957 -17.70 2.16 15.73
C LEU A 957 -18.46 3.39 16.27
N PHE A 958 -18.75 3.45 17.57
CA PHE A 958 -19.62 4.46 18.15
C PHE A 958 -18.86 5.61 18.81
N GLY A 959 -19.48 6.80 18.78
CA GLY A 959 -18.95 7.98 19.45
C GLY A 959 -18.79 7.79 20.97
N THR A 960 -19.69 7.03 21.62
CA THR A 960 -19.53 6.64 23.03
C THR A 960 -18.19 5.96 23.32
N SER A 961 -17.71 5.12 22.40
CA SER A 961 -16.43 4.43 22.53
C SER A 961 -15.26 5.34 22.20
N TYR A 962 -15.32 6.03 21.06
CA TYR A 962 -14.26 6.91 20.58
C TYR A 962 -13.92 8.03 21.58
N TRP A 963 -14.93 8.74 22.07
CA TRP A 963 -14.71 9.86 22.98
C TRP A 963 -14.29 9.41 24.39
N THR A 964 -14.73 8.24 24.84
CA THR A 964 -14.27 7.64 26.11
C THR A 964 -12.78 7.34 26.06
N ILE A 965 -12.31 6.67 25.01
CA ILE A 965 -10.90 6.32 24.86
C ILE A 965 -10.03 7.58 24.77
N ARG A 966 -10.47 8.62 24.04
CA ARG A 966 -9.74 9.89 23.98
C ARG A 966 -9.68 10.63 25.32
N THR A 967 -10.69 10.47 26.16
CA THR A 967 -10.78 11.15 27.46
C THR A 967 -10.00 10.43 28.55
N ALA A 968 -10.05 9.10 28.57
CA ALA A 968 -9.42 8.26 29.59
C ALA A 968 -8.65 7.09 28.97
N PRO A 969 -7.62 7.34 28.14
CA PRO A 969 -6.94 6.29 27.38
C PRO A 969 -6.29 5.23 28.28
N GLU A 970 -5.66 5.65 29.38
CA GLU A 970 -4.98 4.75 30.34
C GLU A 970 -5.93 3.89 31.18
N ARG A 971 -7.24 4.18 31.16
CA ARG A 971 -8.27 3.39 31.85
C ARG A 971 -9.11 2.55 30.90
N SER A 972 -9.04 2.79 29.60
CA SER A 972 -9.97 2.23 28.61
C SER A 972 -9.44 0.95 27.98
N ILE A 973 -10.11 -0.17 28.25
CA ILE A 973 -9.90 -1.45 27.57
C ILE A 973 -10.98 -1.58 26.49
N LEU A 974 -10.58 -1.59 25.23
CA LEU A 974 -11.51 -1.67 24.11
C LEU A 974 -11.76 -3.13 23.72
N ILE A 975 -13.04 -3.52 23.64
CA ILE A 975 -13.51 -4.73 22.98
C ILE A 975 -14.08 -4.27 21.63
N PRO A 976 -13.30 -4.34 20.54
CA PRO A 976 -13.63 -3.59 19.34
C PRO A 976 -14.86 -4.14 18.62
N CYS A 977 -15.07 -5.46 18.60
CA CYS A 977 -16.03 -6.11 17.70
C CYS A 977 -15.73 -5.76 16.23
N LEU A 978 -14.48 -5.97 15.82
CA LEU A 978 -13.94 -5.48 14.57
C LEU A 978 -14.39 -6.36 13.39
N HIS A 979 -14.61 -5.73 12.24
CA HIS A 979 -14.94 -6.40 10.99
C HIS A 979 -14.01 -5.92 9.89
N ASP A 980 -13.77 -6.78 8.89
CA ASP A 980 -13.16 -6.33 7.65
C ASP A 980 -14.19 -5.53 6.83
N GLU A 981 -14.28 -4.24 7.13
CA GLU A 981 -15.21 -3.31 6.48
C GLU A 981 -14.54 -1.97 6.16
N PRO A 982 -15.07 -1.17 5.22
CA PRO A 982 -14.46 0.09 4.84
C PRO A 982 -14.29 1.08 6.01
N LEU A 983 -15.28 1.14 6.92
CA LEU A 983 -15.22 2.04 8.08
C LEU A 983 -14.08 1.68 9.05
N ALA A 984 -13.74 0.40 9.21
CA ALA A 984 -12.66 -0.01 10.11
C ALA A 984 -11.27 0.51 9.66
N ARG A 985 -11.14 0.90 8.38
CA ARG A 985 -9.91 1.43 7.78
C ARG A 985 -9.75 2.95 7.94
N LEU A 986 -10.72 3.65 8.52
CA LEU A 986 -10.59 5.09 8.80
C LEU A 986 -9.44 5.34 9.78
N SER A 987 -8.67 6.39 9.53
CA SER A 987 -7.43 6.67 10.26
C SER A 987 -7.67 6.93 11.75
N ILE A 988 -8.81 7.52 12.09
CA ILE A 988 -9.24 7.75 13.48
C ILE A 988 -9.35 6.46 14.30
N PHE A 989 -9.77 5.35 13.71
CA PHE A 989 -9.96 4.10 14.45
C PHE A 989 -8.65 3.37 14.69
N ARG A 990 -7.70 3.46 13.74
CA ARG A 990 -6.32 3.02 13.99
C ARG A 990 -5.74 3.78 15.19
N SER A 991 -5.87 5.10 15.22
CA SER A 991 -5.39 5.91 16.34
C SER A 991 -6.07 5.54 17.66
N MET A 992 -7.39 5.31 17.65
CA MET A 992 -8.14 4.88 18.82
C MET A 992 -7.70 3.50 19.36
N LEU A 993 -7.44 2.53 18.47
CA LEU A 993 -6.92 1.21 18.84
C LEU A 993 -5.53 1.30 19.48
N GLU A 994 -4.67 2.18 18.97
CA GLU A 994 -3.35 2.43 19.57
C GLU A 994 -3.43 3.16 20.91
N GLN A 995 -4.40 4.06 21.10
CA GLN A 995 -4.58 4.83 22.34
C GLN A 995 -5.11 4.00 23.51
N ALA A 996 -5.88 2.94 23.27
CA ALA A 996 -6.51 2.16 24.33
C ALA A 996 -5.48 1.52 25.30
N ALA A 997 -5.84 1.42 26.58
CA ALA A 997 -5.04 0.73 27.60
C ALA A 997 -4.90 -0.77 27.33
N ALA A 998 -5.87 -1.40 26.67
CA ALA A 998 -5.72 -2.73 26.11
C ALA A 998 -6.79 -3.00 25.05
N LEU A 999 -6.57 -4.05 24.25
CA LEU A 999 -7.49 -4.52 23.22
C LEU A 999 -7.93 -5.96 23.54
N PHE A 1000 -9.22 -6.17 23.79
CA PHE A 1000 -9.81 -7.49 24.02
C PHE A 1000 -10.58 -7.93 22.79
N PHE A 1001 -9.96 -8.79 21.98
CA PHE A 1001 -10.57 -9.29 20.75
C PHE A 1001 -11.53 -10.45 21.04
N ASN A 1002 -12.59 -10.56 20.24
CA ASN A 1002 -13.54 -11.65 20.36
C ASN A 1002 -13.06 -12.91 19.63
N SER A 1003 -12.23 -12.75 18.60
CA SER A 1003 -11.68 -13.84 17.81
C SER A 1003 -10.22 -13.57 17.40
N ARG A 1004 -9.51 -14.62 16.98
CA ARG A 1004 -8.12 -14.48 16.49
C ARG A 1004 -8.08 -13.71 15.17
N GLU A 1005 -9.14 -13.81 14.40
CA GLU A 1005 -9.29 -13.13 13.11
C GLU A 1005 -9.48 -11.63 13.30
N GLU A 1006 -10.21 -11.18 14.33
CA GLU A 1006 -10.25 -9.75 14.69
C GLU A 1006 -8.88 -9.21 15.08
N GLU A 1007 -8.14 -9.95 15.92
CA GLU A 1007 -6.79 -9.58 16.33
C GLU A 1007 -5.85 -9.51 15.11
N ALA A 1008 -5.93 -10.49 14.21
CA ALA A 1008 -5.16 -10.52 12.98
C ALA A 1008 -5.51 -9.35 12.06
N PHE A 1009 -6.79 -9.00 11.92
CA PHE A 1009 -7.21 -7.84 11.13
C PHE A 1009 -6.67 -6.53 11.72
N ALA A 1010 -6.78 -6.32 13.03
CA ALA A 1010 -6.22 -5.14 13.69
C ALA A 1010 -4.69 -5.03 13.51
N THR A 1011 -3.97 -6.13 13.73
CA THR A 1011 -2.50 -6.12 13.74
C THR A 1011 -1.89 -6.14 12.34
N ARG A 1012 -2.42 -6.96 11.42
CA ARG A 1012 -1.84 -7.18 10.09
C ARG A 1012 -2.40 -6.26 9.02
N VAL A 1013 -3.68 -5.90 9.11
CA VAL A 1013 -4.34 -5.07 8.08
C VAL A 1013 -4.37 -3.60 8.50
N LEU A 1014 -4.79 -3.31 9.74
CA LEU A 1014 -4.84 -1.92 10.23
C LEU A 1014 -3.48 -1.43 10.77
N GLY A 1015 -2.49 -2.32 10.93
CA GLY A 1015 -1.16 -1.97 11.42
C GLY A 1015 -1.17 -1.45 12.86
N VAL A 1016 -2.01 -2.03 13.72
CA VAL A 1016 -2.06 -1.73 15.17
C VAL A 1016 -0.95 -2.48 15.89
N THR A 1017 -0.13 -1.73 16.61
CA THR A 1017 1.07 -2.19 17.31
C THR A 1017 0.88 -2.37 18.82
N ASN A 1018 -0.25 -1.91 19.39
CA ASN A 1018 -0.57 -2.02 20.80
C ASN A 1018 -0.27 -3.42 21.38
N PRO A 1019 0.77 -3.56 22.24
CA PRO A 1019 1.17 -4.85 22.80
C PRO A 1019 0.17 -5.42 23.80
N TYR A 1020 -0.67 -4.57 24.37
CA TYR A 1020 -1.57 -4.91 25.45
C TYR A 1020 -2.87 -5.44 24.89
N ARG A 1021 -2.91 -6.73 24.57
CA ARG A 1021 -4.07 -7.34 23.93
C ARG A 1021 -4.30 -8.79 24.35
N ALA A 1022 -5.55 -9.24 24.26
CA ALA A 1022 -5.95 -10.61 24.53
C ALA A 1022 -7.15 -11.02 23.66
N CYS A 1023 -7.21 -12.29 23.24
CA CYS A 1023 -8.36 -12.86 22.56
C CYS A 1023 -9.20 -13.68 23.55
N LEU A 1024 -10.39 -13.18 23.91
CA LEU A 1024 -11.24 -13.74 24.98
C LEU A 1024 -12.56 -14.31 24.45
N GLY A 1025 -13.27 -13.60 23.57
CA GLY A 1025 -14.61 -14.00 23.11
C GLY A 1025 -15.71 -13.77 24.14
N PHE A 1026 -16.90 -14.32 23.91
CA PHE A 1026 -18.04 -14.23 24.84
C PHE A 1026 -18.31 -15.56 25.55
N GLY A 1027 -18.97 -15.47 26.72
CA GLY A 1027 -19.18 -16.60 27.61
C GLY A 1027 -20.54 -17.29 27.46
N PHE A 1028 -20.59 -18.58 27.78
CA PHE A 1028 -21.77 -19.44 27.73
C PHE A 1028 -21.95 -20.26 29.02
N PRO A 1029 -23.17 -20.74 29.33
CA PRO A 1029 -23.42 -21.58 30.50
C PRO A 1029 -22.57 -22.87 30.51
N ASP A 1030 -22.06 -23.26 31.70
CA ASP A 1030 -21.30 -24.51 31.88
C ASP A 1030 -22.14 -25.76 31.60
N HIS A 1031 -23.43 -25.68 31.93
CA HIS A 1031 -24.41 -26.73 31.71
C HIS A 1031 -25.57 -26.14 30.89
N PRO A 1032 -25.45 -26.06 29.55
CA PRO A 1032 -26.53 -25.57 28.72
C PRO A 1032 -27.73 -26.51 28.84
N GLU A 1033 -28.93 -25.94 29.07
CA GLU A 1033 -30.15 -26.74 29.05
C GLU A 1033 -30.36 -27.34 27.65
N PRO A 1034 -30.61 -28.65 27.54
CA PRO A 1034 -30.88 -29.28 26.27
C PRO A 1034 -32.24 -28.78 25.74
N GLY A 1035 -32.25 -28.31 24.50
CA GLY A 1035 -33.47 -27.97 23.80
C GLY A 1035 -34.34 -29.21 23.58
N ASN A 1036 -35.64 -29.00 23.44
CA ASN A 1036 -36.64 -30.03 23.19
C ASN A 1036 -37.12 -29.99 21.74
N PRO A 1037 -36.63 -30.90 20.86
CA PRO A 1037 -37.02 -30.91 19.46
C PRO A 1037 -38.52 -31.11 19.23
N HIS A 1038 -39.21 -31.88 20.07
CA HIS A 1038 -40.64 -32.14 19.93
C HIS A 1038 -41.47 -30.87 20.16
N ARG A 1039 -41.13 -30.13 21.22
CA ARG A 1039 -41.79 -28.85 21.55
C ARG A 1039 -41.64 -27.84 20.42
N PHE A 1040 -40.47 -27.77 19.79
CA PHE A 1040 -40.28 -26.88 18.64
C PHE A 1040 -41.11 -27.30 17.42
N ARG A 1041 -41.20 -28.62 17.14
CA ARG A 1041 -41.98 -29.12 16.00
C ARG A 1041 -43.47 -28.83 16.17
N GLU A 1042 -44.00 -28.97 17.39
CA GLU A 1042 -45.38 -28.57 17.72
C GLU A 1042 -45.59 -27.06 17.57
N HIS A 1043 -44.63 -26.24 18.03
CA HIS A 1043 -44.70 -24.79 17.95
C HIS A 1043 -44.63 -24.25 16.51
N SER A 1044 -43.71 -24.78 15.69
CA SER A 1044 -43.42 -24.28 14.34
C SER A 1044 -44.26 -24.91 13.24
N GLY A 1045 -44.82 -26.11 13.47
CA GLY A 1045 -45.47 -26.92 12.44
C GLY A 1045 -44.50 -27.59 11.46
N ILE A 1046 -43.19 -27.45 11.64
CA ILE A 1046 -42.17 -28.04 10.74
C ILE A 1046 -41.94 -29.52 11.12
N THR A 1047 -42.42 -30.44 10.28
CA THR A 1047 -42.32 -31.89 10.52
C THR A 1047 -41.12 -32.54 9.82
N GLY A 1048 -40.60 -31.95 8.74
CA GLY A 1048 -39.42 -32.43 8.00
C GLY A 1048 -38.07 -31.95 8.57
N PRO A 1049 -36.94 -32.28 7.92
CA PRO A 1049 -35.65 -31.66 8.20
C PRO A 1049 -35.67 -30.18 7.79
N PHE A 1050 -34.93 -29.33 8.50
CA PHE A 1050 -34.84 -27.92 8.16
C PHE A 1050 -33.47 -27.32 8.45
N LEU A 1051 -33.07 -26.33 7.64
CA LEU A 1051 -31.97 -25.43 7.95
C LEU A 1051 -32.51 -24.25 8.76
N LEU A 1052 -31.80 -23.85 9.81
CA LEU A 1052 -32.18 -22.71 10.64
C LEU A 1052 -31.27 -21.53 10.36
N TYR A 1053 -31.84 -20.34 10.17
CA TYR A 1053 -31.15 -19.07 10.31
C TYR A 1053 -31.64 -18.39 11.60
N ALA A 1054 -30.73 -17.84 12.39
CA ALA A 1054 -31.04 -17.06 13.58
C ALA A 1054 -30.22 -15.76 13.59
N GLY A 1055 -30.89 -14.60 13.57
CA GLY A 1055 -30.21 -13.30 13.55
C GLY A 1055 -31.05 -12.19 12.94
N ARG A 1056 -30.45 -11.01 12.74
CA ARG A 1056 -31.14 -9.88 12.09
C ARG A 1056 -31.30 -10.15 10.59
N LEU A 1057 -32.53 -10.06 10.09
CA LEU A 1057 -32.86 -10.26 8.67
C LEU A 1057 -32.43 -9.05 7.83
N GLU A 1058 -31.14 -8.96 7.53
CA GLU A 1058 -30.51 -7.80 6.88
C GLU A 1058 -29.58 -8.20 5.73
N TYR A 1059 -29.40 -7.28 4.78
CA TYR A 1059 -28.50 -7.45 3.63
C TYR A 1059 -27.06 -7.69 4.05
N GLY A 1060 -26.57 -6.97 5.07
CA GLY A 1060 -25.22 -7.14 5.61
C GLY A 1060 -24.98 -8.51 6.26
N LYS A 1061 -26.04 -9.27 6.56
CA LYS A 1061 -25.97 -10.65 7.06
C LYS A 1061 -26.13 -11.70 5.96
N ASN A 1062 -26.19 -11.24 4.71
CA ASN A 1062 -26.23 -12.08 3.51
C ASN A 1062 -27.43 -13.05 3.47
N VAL A 1063 -28.51 -12.68 4.14
CA VAL A 1063 -29.77 -13.43 4.16
C VAL A 1063 -30.37 -13.61 2.76
N PRO A 1064 -30.31 -12.62 1.83
CA PRO A 1064 -30.81 -12.82 0.48
C PRO A 1064 -30.09 -13.95 -0.26
N GLN A 1065 -28.77 -14.08 -0.10
CA GLN A 1065 -28.01 -15.16 -0.73
C GLN A 1065 -28.38 -16.52 -0.15
N LEU A 1066 -28.60 -16.62 1.17
CA LEU A 1066 -29.11 -17.85 1.79
C LEU A 1066 -30.48 -18.26 1.21
N ILE A 1067 -31.40 -17.31 1.07
CA ILE A 1067 -32.72 -17.56 0.47
C ILE A 1067 -32.57 -18.02 -0.98
N ASP A 1068 -31.72 -17.35 -1.77
CA ASP A 1068 -31.46 -17.70 -3.17
C ASP A 1068 -30.86 -19.11 -3.32
N TYR A 1069 -29.82 -19.42 -2.53
CA TYR A 1069 -29.20 -20.74 -2.50
C TYR A 1069 -30.21 -21.82 -2.12
N PHE A 1070 -31.06 -21.56 -1.13
CA PHE A 1070 -32.11 -22.50 -0.76
C PHE A 1070 -33.15 -22.70 -1.86
N ILE A 1071 -33.62 -21.63 -2.52
CA ILE A 1071 -34.58 -21.73 -3.63
C ILE A 1071 -33.97 -22.54 -4.79
N ARG A 1072 -32.72 -22.27 -5.15
CA ARG A 1072 -32.00 -23.02 -6.19
C ARG A 1072 -31.83 -24.49 -5.79
N TYR A 1073 -31.49 -24.76 -4.53
CA TYR A 1073 -31.41 -26.12 -3.99
C TYR A 1073 -32.74 -26.87 -4.13
N LYS A 1074 -33.86 -26.22 -3.79
CA LYS A 1074 -35.20 -26.82 -3.91
C LYS A 1074 -35.63 -27.08 -5.35
N ALA A 1075 -35.16 -26.28 -6.29
CA ALA A 1075 -35.40 -26.51 -7.72
C ALA A 1075 -34.66 -27.75 -8.24
N GLU A 1076 -33.42 -27.97 -7.78
CA GLU A 1076 -32.59 -29.12 -8.18
C GLU A 1076 -32.89 -30.40 -7.38
N ARG A 1077 -33.29 -30.27 -6.11
CA ARG A 1077 -33.58 -31.35 -5.15
C ARG A 1077 -34.97 -31.15 -4.51
N PRO A 1078 -36.06 -31.47 -5.23
CA PRO A 1078 -37.39 -31.48 -4.64
C PRO A 1078 -37.45 -32.47 -3.46
N GLY A 1079 -38.02 -32.06 -2.33
CA GLY A 1079 -38.04 -32.89 -1.11
C GLY A 1079 -38.66 -32.20 0.10
N ALA A 1080 -38.49 -32.77 1.28
CA ALA A 1080 -39.10 -32.28 2.52
C ALA A 1080 -38.29 -31.20 3.28
N LEU A 1081 -37.09 -30.84 2.81
CA LEU A 1081 -36.25 -29.83 3.47
C LEU A 1081 -36.92 -28.45 3.45
N THR A 1082 -36.92 -27.77 4.60
CA THR A 1082 -37.43 -26.40 4.82
C THR A 1082 -36.30 -25.45 5.23
N LEU A 1083 -36.43 -24.15 4.94
CA LEU A 1083 -35.60 -23.10 5.52
C LEU A 1083 -36.40 -22.32 6.57
N ALA A 1084 -35.97 -22.36 7.82
CA ALA A 1084 -36.59 -21.63 8.93
C ALA A 1084 -35.78 -20.37 9.25
N LEU A 1085 -36.44 -19.20 9.28
CA LEU A 1085 -35.80 -17.90 9.52
C LEU A 1085 -36.33 -17.30 10.83
N SER A 1086 -35.46 -17.17 11.84
CA SER A 1086 -35.79 -16.51 13.11
C SER A 1086 -35.05 -15.17 13.26
N GLY A 1087 -35.81 -14.14 13.64
CA GLY A 1087 -35.34 -12.79 13.91
C GLY A 1087 -36.19 -11.70 13.25
N THR A 1088 -35.72 -10.46 13.38
CA THR A 1088 -36.36 -9.26 12.82
C THR A 1088 -35.38 -8.52 11.91
N GLY A 1089 -35.89 -7.71 10.97
CA GLY A 1089 -35.05 -6.94 10.07
C GLY A 1089 -35.86 -6.33 8.92
N ASN A 1090 -35.15 -5.80 7.93
CA ASN A 1090 -35.74 -5.14 6.76
C ASN A 1090 -35.94 -6.06 5.55
N ILE A 1091 -35.53 -7.32 5.65
CA ILE A 1091 -35.78 -8.33 4.61
C ILE A 1091 -37.08 -9.07 4.92
N SER A 1092 -38.00 -9.04 3.96
CA SER A 1092 -39.21 -9.87 3.96
C SER A 1092 -38.94 -11.17 3.17
N PRO A 1093 -38.98 -12.35 3.82
CA PRO A 1093 -38.83 -13.62 3.12
C PRO A 1093 -39.93 -13.83 2.06
N PRO A 1094 -39.64 -14.52 0.94
CA PRO A 1094 -40.64 -14.79 -0.08
C PRO A 1094 -41.73 -15.73 0.45
N SER A 1095 -42.97 -15.50 0.03
CA SER A 1095 -44.12 -16.34 0.42
C SER A 1095 -44.05 -17.69 -0.29
N ARG A 1096 -43.51 -18.71 0.40
CA ARG A 1096 -43.38 -20.10 -0.09
C ARG A 1096 -43.63 -21.07 1.06
N HIS A 1097 -44.15 -22.27 0.75
CA HIS A 1097 -44.43 -23.30 1.76
C HIS A 1097 -43.16 -23.93 2.37
N ASP A 1098 -42.02 -23.83 1.68
CA ASP A 1098 -40.73 -24.40 2.08
C ASP A 1098 -39.79 -23.40 2.75
N ILE A 1099 -40.23 -22.14 2.95
CA ILE A 1099 -39.52 -21.10 3.70
C ILE A 1099 -40.45 -20.57 4.80
N VAL A 1100 -40.07 -20.78 6.05
CA VAL A 1100 -40.90 -20.44 7.22
C VAL A 1100 -40.27 -19.29 7.99
N ALA A 1101 -40.95 -18.14 8.03
CA ALA A 1101 -40.58 -17.02 8.87
C ALA A 1101 -41.15 -17.22 10.28
N LEU A 1102 -40.26 -17.43 11.26
CA LEU A 1102 -40.63 -17.70 12.66
C LEU A 1102 -40.72 -16.43 13.51
N GLY A 1103 -40.23 -15.30 13.00
CA GLY A 1103 -40.10 -14.07 13.76
C GLY A 1103 -39.10 -14.20 14.91
N MET A 1104 -39.21 -13.31 15.90
CA MET A 1104 -38.35 -13.32 17.07
C MET A 1104 -38.82 -14.40 18.06
N LEU A 1105 -37.97 -15.40 18.30
CA LEU A 1105 -38.28 -16.47 19.24
C LEU A 1105 -37.78 -16.14 20.66
N PRO A 1106 -38.54 -16.50 21.71
CA PRO A 1106 -38.01 -16.54 23.07
C PRO A 1106 -36.80 -17.47 23.16
N ARG A 1107 -35.87 -17.20 24.09
CA ARG A 1107 -34.60 -17.95 24.19
C ARG A 1107 -34.79 -19.46 24.33
N GLU A 1108 -35.76 -19.90 25.13
CA GLU A 1108 -36.08 -21.32 25.31
C GLU A 1108 -36.51 -21.97 23.98
N VAL A 1109 -37.41 -21.33 23.25
CA VAL A 1109 -37.91 -21.81 21.96
C VAL A 1109 -36.80 -21.80 20.90
N LEU A 1110 -35.90 -20.81 20.94
CA LEU A 1110 -34.75 -20.76 20.06
C LEU A 1110 -33.75 -21.90 20.33
N ASN A 1111 -33.54 -22.27 21.60
CA ASN A 1111 -32.74 -23.45 21.96
C ASN A 1111 -33.36 -24.75 21.44
N ASP A 1112 -34.69 -24.87 21.51
CA ASP A 1112 -35.39 -26.01 20.92
C ASP A 1112 -35.27 -26.03 19.39
N ALA A 1113 -35.31 -24.85 18.75
CA ALA A 1113 -35.10 -24.70 17.32
C ALA A 1113 -33.71 -25.19 16.91
N PHE A 1114 -32.66 -24.75 17.63
CA PHE A 1114 -31.31 -25.25 17.43
C PHE A 1114 -31.27 -26.76 17.61
N ALA A 1115 -31.80 -27.31 18.70
CA ALA A 1115 -31.79 -28.75 18.97
C ALA A 1115 -32.55 -29.58 17.91
N SER A 1116 -33.53 -28.99 17.21
CA SER A 1116 -34.34 -29.66 16.19
C SER A 1116 -33.80 -29.51 14.76
N ALA A 1117 -32.97 -28.50 14.49
CA ALA A 1117 -32.45 -28.19 13.17
C ALA A 1117 -31.49 -29.26 12.63
N LEU A 1118 -31.46 -29.40 11.30
CA LEU A 1118 -30.44 -30.18 10.60
C LEU A 1118 -29.05 -29.52 10.78
N ALA A 1119 -29.01 -28.21 10.55
CA ALA A 1119 -27.87 -27.35 10.78
C ALA A 1119 -28.33 -25.90 10.93
N LEU A 1120 -27.56 -25.10 11.68
CA LEU A 1120 -27.64 -23.65 11.59
C LEU A 1120 -26.91 -23.18 10.32
N CYS A 1121 -27.56 -22.37 9.49
CA CYS A 1121 -26.97 -21.79 8.30
C CYS A 1121 -26.80 -20.28 8.49
N GLN A 1122 -25.55 -19.82 8.55
CA GLN A 1122 -25.18 -18.42 8.77
C GLN A 1122 -24.18 -17.96 7.69
N LEU A 1123 -24.70 -17.51 6.55
CA LEU A 1123 -23.87 -17.11 5.39
C LEU A 1123 -23.37 -15.65 5.45
N SER A 1124 -23.39 -15.02 6.63
CA SER A 1124 -22.90 -13.67 6.83
C SER A 1124 -21.43 -13.55 6.40
N LEU A 1125 -21.07 -12.45 5.72
CA LEU A 1125 -19.69 -12.17 5.32
C LEU A 1125 -18.88 -11.55 6.47
N ASN A 1126 -19.55 -10.80 7.35
CA ASN A 1126 -18.91 -10.10 8.46
C ASN A 1126 -19.55 -10.51 9.80
N GLU A 1127 -18.73 -11.12 10.65
CA GLU A 1127 -19.04 -11.48 12.03
C GLU A 1127 -17.84 -11.14 12.93
N SER A 1128 -18.11 -10.83 14.19
CA SER A 1128 -17.09 -10.57 15.22
C SER A 1128 -16.78 -11.84 16.02
N PHE A 1129 -17.82 -12.66 16.22
CA PHE A 1129 -17.77 -13.90 17.00
C PHE A 1129 -18.87 -14.90 16.61
N SER A 1130 -20.11 -14.42 16.42
CA SER A 1130 -21.34 -15.20 16.21
C SER A 1130 -21.80 -16.03 17.42
N LEU A 1131 -22.62 -15.42 18.29
CA LEU A 1131 -23.19 -16.11 19.46
C LEU A 1131 -24.06 -17.31 19.08
N VAL A 1132 -24.90 -17.16 18.04
CA VAL A 1132 -25.83 -18.21 17.58
C VAL A 1132 -25.12 -19.46 17.07
N LEU A 1133 -23.92 -19.29 16.51
CA LEU A 1133 -23.07 -20.41 16.06
C LEU A 1133 -22.67 -21.28 17.25
N MET A 1134 -22.21 -20.65 18.34
CA MET A 1134 -21.86 -21.34 19.59
C MET A 1134 -23.09 -21.98 20.25
N GLU A 1135 -24.24 -21.31 20.23
CA GLU A 1135 -25.51 -21.83 20.77
C GLU A 1135 -25.98 -23.09 20.02
N SER A 1136 -25.91 -23.09 18.68
CA SER A 1136 -26.20 -24.28 17.86
C SER A 1136 -25.30 -25.46 18.21
N TRP A 1137 -24.00 -25.21 18.37
CA TRP A 1137 -23.04 -26.23 18.81
C TRP A 1137 -23.31 -26.75 20.21
N LEU A 1138 -23.73 -25.92 21.16
CA LEU A 1138 -24.09 -26.40 22.51
C LEU A 1138 -25.29 -27.36 22.49
N GLN A 1139 -26.21 -27.17 21.53
CA GLN A 1139 -27.30 -28.10 21.25
C GLN A 1139 -26.90 -29.31 20.39
N GLY A 1140 -25.61 -29.45 20.07
CA GLY A 1140 -25.06 -30.58 19.32
C GLY A 1140 -25.39 -30.56 17.84
N ARG A 1141 -25.71 -29.40 17.25
CA ARG A 1141 -26.02 -29.28 15.82
C ARG A 1141 -24.91 -28.58 15.04
N PRO A 1142 -24.54 -29.11 13.86
CA PRO A 1142 -23.50 -28.53 13.02
C PRO A 1142 -23.94 -27.21 12.40
N VAL A 1143 -22.99 -26.51 11.80
CA VAL A 1143 -23.21 -25.21 11.17
C VAL A 1143 -22.76 -25.21 9.71
N ILE A 1144 -23.39 -24.37 8.90
CA ILE A 1144 -22.96 -24.01 7.54
C ILE A 1144 -22.71 -22.50 7.54
N VAL A 1145 -21.49 -22.08 7.23
CA VAL A 1145 -21.07 -20.68 7.27
C VAL A 1145 -20.44 -20.26 5.94
N HIS A 1146 -20.39 -18.96 5.67
CA HIS A 1146 -19.73 -18.47 4.46
C HIS A 1146 -18.19 -18.53 4.60
N ALA A 1147 -17.50 -19.05 3.59
CA ALA A 1147 -16.04 -19.23 3.62
C ALA A 1147 -15.26 -17.90 3.68
N ASP A 1148 -15.83 -16.82 3.12
CA ASP A 1148 -15.25 -15.47 3.19
C ASP A 1148 -15.49 -14.74 4.52
N CYS A 1149 -16.27 -15.32 5.43
CA CYS A 1149 -16.36 -14.80 6.78
C CYS A 1149 -15.21 -15.35 7.61
N ALA A 1150 -14.10 -14.60 7.67
CA ALA A 1150 -12.88 -15.02 8.35
C ALA A 1150 -13.16 -15.59 9.75
N VAL A 1151 -13.98 -14.90 10.56
CA VAL A 1151 -14.30 -15.30 11.93
C VAL A 1151 -15.06 -16.62 12.01
N THR A 1152 -16.19 -16.75 11.30
CA THR A 1152 -17.02 -17.96 11.41
C THR A 1152 -16.36 -19.14 10.73
N ASN A 1153 -15.66 -18.93 9.61
CA ASN A 1153 -14.81 -19.95 9.00
C ASN A 1153 -13.69 -20.40 9.96
N GLY A 1154 -12.97 -19.46 10.58
CA GLY A 1154 -11.91 -19.79 11.53
C GLY A 1154 -12.41 -20.58 12.75
N HIS A 1155 -13.63 -20.31 13.20
CA HIS A 1155 -14.30 -21.15 14.20
C HIS A 1155 -14.60 -22.57 13.70
N VAL A 1156 -15.10 -22.71 12.47
CA VAL A 1156 -15.35 -24.02 11.84
C VAL A 1156 -14.05 -24.80 11.64
N GLU A 1157 -12.98 -24.17 11.15
CA GLU A 1157 -11.66 -24.81 10.94
C GLU A 1157 -11.06 -25.32 12.25
N ARG A 1158 -11.11 -24.52 13.32
CA ARG A 1158 -10.57 -24.92 14.64
C ARG A 1158 -11.39 -26.01 15.32
N SER A 1159 -12.70 -26.01 15.14
CA SER A 1159 -13.60 -26.95 15.80
C SER A 1159 -13.81 -28.23 14.99
N GLY A 1160 -13.74 -28.16 13.66
CA GLY A 1160 -14.29 -29.18 12.78
C GLY A 1160 -15.80 -29.35 12.93
N GLY A 1161 -16.52 -28.30 13.35
CA GLY A 1161 -17.92 -28.33 13.78
C GLY A 1161 -18.95 -28.03 12.69
N GLY A 1162 -18.57 -27.97 11.41
CA GLY A 1162 -19.46 -27.55 10.33
C GLY A 1162 -18.77 -27.47 8.98
N TYR A 1163 -19.42 -26.76 8.05
CA TYR A 1163 -18.93 -26.50 6.70
C TYR A 1163 -18.76 -25.00 6.44
N ALA A 1164 -17.68 -24.64 5.78
CA ALA A 1164 -17.49 -23.33 5.18
C ALA A 1164 -17.75 -23.42 3.68
N VAL A 1165 -18.68 -22.61 3.17
CA VAL A 1165 -19.14 -22.67 1.78
C VAL A 1165 -18.86 -21.35 1.06
N ARG A 1166 -18.29 -21.41 -0.15
CA ARG A 1166 -17.98 -20.22 -0.96
C ARG A 1166 -18.94 -20.05 -2.11
N SER A 1167 -19.45 -21.15 -2.66
CA SER A 1167 -20.42 -21.14 -3.75
C SER A 1167 -21.70 -21.92 -3.42
N TYR A 1168 -22.67 -21.81 -4.32
CA TYR A 1168 -23.88 -22.62 -4.26
C TYR A 1168 -23.56 -24.12 -4.34
N GLU A 1169 -22.56 -24.52 -5.12
CA GLU A 1169 -22.16 -25.91 -5.27
C GLU A 1169 -21.62 -26.49 -3.96
N ASP A 1170 -20.83 -25.71 -3.21
CA ASP A 1170 -20.38 -26.07 -1.86
C ASP A 1170 -21.57 -26.18 -0.90
N PHE A 1171 -22.48 -25.20 -0.95
CA PHE A 1171 -23.71 -25.20 -0.14
C PHE A 1171 -24.56 -26.45 -0.42
N ARG A 1172 -24.79 -26.77 -1.70
CA ARG A 1172 -25.52 -27.97 -2.12
C ARG A 1172 -24.82 -29.24 -1.60
N ALA A 1173 -23.50 -29.34 -1.75
CA ALA A 1173 -22.74 -30.49 -1.29
C ALA A 1173 -22.80 -30.66 0.24
N ALA A 1174 -22.71 -29.57 1.00
CA ALA A 1174 -22.84 -29.58 2.45
C ALA A 1174 -24.24 -30.06 2.88
N VAL A 1175 -25.30 -29.51 2.27
CA VAL A 1175 -26.69 -29.89 2.58
C VAL A 1175 -26.98 -31.34 2.19
N ASP A 1176 -26.56 -31.78 0.99
CA ASP A 1176 -26.73 -33.16 0.52
C ASP A 1176 -26.02 -34.14 1.48
N THR A 1177 -24.82 -33.81 1.96
CA THR A 1177 -24.06 -34.65 2.88
C THR A 1177 -24.73 -34.75 4.25
N LEU A 1178 -25.22 -33.63 4.79
CA LEU A 1178 -25.89 -33.60 6.08
C LEU A 1178 -27.23 -34.34 6.05
N LEU A 1179 -27.98 -34.26 4.94
CA LEU A 1179 -29.24 -35.00 4.77
C LEU A 1179 -29.02 -36.51 4.60
N ALA A 1180 -27.92 -36.92 3.98
CA ALA A 1180 -27.64 -38.32 3.71
C ALA A 1180 -27.03 -39.07 4.90
N ASN A 1181 -26.43 -38.36 5.87
CA ASN A 1181 -25.66 -38.98 6.95
C ASN A 1181 -25.84 -38.25 8.30
N ASP A 1182 -26.83 -38.71 9.07
CA ASP A 1182 -27.12 -38.20 10.41
C ASP A 1182 -25.96 -38.39 11.42
N GLU A 1183 -25.20 -39.49 11.30
CA GLU A 1183 -24.03 -39.76 12.17
C GLU A 1183 -22.92 -38.74 11.93
N HIS A 1184 -22.70 -38.37 10.67
CA HIS A 1184 -21.74 -37.32 10.30
C HIS A 1184 -22.18 -35.95 10.83
N ALA A 1185 -23.47 -35.60 10.69
CA ALA A 1185 -24.02 -34.37 11.25
C ALA A 1185 -23.86 -34.30 12.78
N ALA A 1186 -24.15 -35.41 13.48
CA ALA A 1186 -23.97 -35.53 14.93
C ALA A 1186 -22.49 -35.41 15.34
N THR A 1187 -21.57 -35.99 14.55
CA THR A 1187 -20.13 -35.89 14.79
C THR A 1187 -19.62 -34.46 14.68
N LEU A 1188 -20.02 -33.73 13.64
CA LEU A 1188 -19.69 -32.31 13.49
C LEU A 1188 -20.26 -31.49 14.65
N GLY A 1189 -21.55 -31.69 14.99
CA GLY A 1189 -22.18 -31.03 16.11
C GLY A 1189 -21.48 -31.29 17.46
N ALA A 1190 -21.07 -32.53 17.72
CA ALA A 1190 -20.34 -32.91 18.94
C ALA A 1190 -18.95 -32.26 19.03
N ARG A 1191 -18.22 -32.17 17.91
CA ARG A 1191 -16.93 -31.45 17.84
C ARG A 1191 -17.08 -29.96 18.11
N GLY A 1192 -18.08 -29.33 17.50
CA GLY A 1192 -18.45 -27.95 17.79
C GLY A 1192 -18.80 -27.74 19.26
N LYS A 1193 -19.61 -28.63 19.85
CA LYS A 1193 -19.96 -28.59 21.27
C LYS A 1193 -18.74 -28.65 22.18
N ALA A 1194 -17.83 -29.59 21.93
CA ALA A 1194 -16.58 -29.72 22.67
C ALA A 1194 -15.74 -28.44 22.58
N TYR A 1195 -15.62 -27.87 21.38
CA TYR A 1195 -14.90 -26.62 21.16
C TYR A 1195 -15.44 -25.46 22.03
N VAL A 1196 -16.77 -25.32 22.15
CA VAL A 1196 -17.40 -24.30 23.00
C VAL A 1196 -17.15 -24.58 24.49
N ILE A 1197 -17.38 -25.82 24.93
CA ILE A 1197 -17.23 -26.22 26.34
C ILE A 1197 -15.80 -25.98 26.85
N GLU A 1198 -14.81 -26.31 26.03
CA GLU A 1198 -13.39 -26.20 26.40
C GLU A 1198 -12.91 -24.75 26.53
N ARG A 1199 -13.56 -23.78 25.88
CA ARG A 1199 -13.00 -22.44 25.67
C ARG A 1199 -13.87 -21.29 26.17
N TYR A 1200 -15.18 -21.40 26.01
CA TYR A 1200 -16.10 -20.27 26.15
C TYR A 1200 -17.18 -20.49 27.21
N THR A 1201 -17.16 -21.58 27.96
CA THR A 1201 -18.02 -21.72 29.14
C THR A 1201 -17.55 -20.80 30.27
N TRP A 1202 -18.44 -20.36 31.14
CA TRP A 1202 -18.10 -19.40 32.21
C TRP A 1202 -17.00 -19.92 33.13
N SER A 1203 -16.98 -21.21 33.48
CA SER A 1203 -15.90 -21.81 34.27
C SER A 1203 -14.53 -21.73 33.61
N ARG A 1204 -14.46 -21.64 32.28
CA ARG A 1204 -13.22 -21.53 31.50
C ARG A 1204 -12.85 -20.09 31.16
N LEU A 1205 -13.83 -19.26 30.82
CA LEU A 1205 -13.62 -17.91 30.33
C LEU A 1205 -13.47 -16.89 31.45
N LEU A 1206 -14.28 -16.98 32.51
CA LEU A 1206 -14.34 -15.94 33.55
C LEU A 1206 -13.00 -15.75 34.29
N PRO A 1207 -12.25 -16.81 34.67
CA PRO A 1207 -10.91 -16.64 35.25
C PRO A 1207 -9.94 -15.89 34.31
N ARG A 1208 -10.03 -16.13 33.00
CA ARG A 1208 -9.22 -15.45 32.00
C ARG A 1208 -9.61 -13.97 31.87
N ILE A 1209 -10.90 -13.65 31.97
CA ILE A 1209 -11.37 -12.25 32.00
C ILE A 1209 -10.81 -11.54 33.23
N GLU A 1210 -10.97 -12.11 34.43
CA GLU A 1210 -10.46 -11.54 35.68
C GLU A 1210 -8.95 -11.32 35.62
N GLU A 1211 -8.20 -12.33 35.16
CA GLU A 1211 -6.75 -12.25 35.00
C GLU A 1211 -6.34 -11.14 34.03
N ASN A 1212 -6.98 -11.04 32.85
CA ASN A 1212 -6.60 -10.03 31.86
C ASN A 1212 -7.00 -8.62 32.32
N ILE A 1213 -8.16 -8.42 32.97
CA ILE A 1213 -8.53 -7.13 33.54
C ILE A 1213 -7.49 -6.71 34.58
N ALA A 1214 -7.15 -7.58 35.54
CA ALA A 1214 -6.16 -7.29 36.56
C ALA A 1214 -4.79 -6.98 35.94
N ARG A 1215 -4.35 -7.79 34.97
CA ARG A 1215 -3.09 -7.64 34.26
C ARG A 1215 -2.98 -6.28 33.57
N PHE A 1216 -3.98 -5.89 32.79
CA PHE A 1216 -3.93 -4.66 31.99
C PHE A 1216 -4.39 -3.41 32.75
N SER A 1217 -4.92 -3.57 33.98
CA SER A 1217 -5.17 -2.45 34.90
C SER A 1217 -3.91 -2.04 35.69
N ARG A 1218 -2.79 -2.75 35.54
CA ARG A 1218 -1.51 -2.39 36.18
C ARG A 1218 -1.03 -1.03 35.70
N PRO A 1219 -0.47 -0.18 36.59
CA PRO A 1219 0.26 1.00 36.17
C PRO A 1219 1.37 0.59 35.23
N ARG A 1220 1.42 1.24 34.06
CA ARG A 1220 2.47 0.98 33.09
C ARG A 1220 3.73 1.76 33.45
N SER A 1221 4.87 1.11 33.20
CA SER A 1221 6.21 1.70 33.17
C SER A 1221 6.21 3.02 32.37
N LEU A 1222 6.98 4.02 32.77
CA LEU A 1222 7.13 5.28 32.03
C LEU A 1222 7.51 5.04 30.56
N TYR A 1223 8.47 4.16 30.29
CA TYR A 1223 8.95 3.81 28.96
C TYR A 1223 7.79 3.31 28.09
N ALA A 1224 7.04 2.32 28.55
CA ALA A 1224 5.96 1.76 27.75
C ALA A 1224 4.80 2.74 27.51
N ARG A 1225 4.54 3.67 28.45
CA ARG A 1225 3.56 4.75 28.22
C ARG A 1225 4.02 5.70 27.11
N LEU A 1226 5.27 6.15 27.17
CA LEU A 1226 5.81 7.06 26.15
C LEU A 1226 5.96 6.38 24.79
N ALA A 1227 6.32 5.10 24.75
CA ALA A 1227 6.38 4.31 23.52
C ALA A 1227 5.02 4.23 22.82
N GLN A 1228 3.94 3.96 23.56
CA GLN A 1228 2.58 3.95 22.99
C GLN A 1228 2.15 5.36 22.53
N ARG A 1229 2.36 6.38 23.37
CA ARG A 1229 2.02 7.77 23.01
C ARG A 1229 2.81 8.27 21.81
N SER A 1230 4.04 7.79 21.64
CA SER A 1230 4.88 8.08 20.47
C SER A 1230 4.22 7.61 19.18
N VAL A 1231 3.73 6.36 19.13
CA VAL A 1231 3.00 5.86 17.95
C VAL A 1231 1.76 6.71 17.68
N VAL A 1232 0.97 7.00 18.71
CA VAL A 1232 -0.24 7.84 18.59
C VAL A 1232 0.10 9.24 18.05
N ARG A 1233 1.17 9.86 18.58
CA ARG A 1233 1.63 11.18 18.17
C ARG A 1233 2.14 11.17 16.72
N ALA A 1234 2.86 10.14 16.32
CA ALA A 1234 3.36 9.98 14.96
C ALA A 1234 2.23 9.86 13.92
N LEU A 1235 1.11 9.24 14.27
CA LEU A 1235 -0.08 9.13 13.40
C LEU A 1235 -0.72 10.50 13.05
N GLU A 1236 -0.35 11.58 13.75
CA GLU A 1236 -0.78 12.94 13.36
C GLU A 1236 -0.01 13.49 12.14
N PHE A 1237 1.13 12.90 11.80
CA PHE A 1237 2.04 13.36 10.75
C PHE A 1237 2.04 12.43 9.53
N THR A 1238 0.90 11.83 9.22
CA THR A 1238 0.76 10.93 8.07
C THR A 1238 0.64 11.68 6.75
N ARG A 1239 1.15 11.08 5.68
CA ARG A 1239 1.00 11.62 4.31
C ARG A 1239 -0.47 11.84 3.93
N GLN A 1240 -1.32 10.87 4.24
CA GLN A 1240 -2.76 10.94 3.97
C GLN A 1240 -3.42 12.14 4.65
N ARG A 1241 -3.08 12.39 5.92
CA ARG A 1241 -3.65 13.53 6.66
C ARG A 1241 -3.16 14.86 6.10
N PHE A 1242 -1.87 14.97 5.82
CA PHE A 1242 -1.31 16.17 5.20
C PHE A 1242 -1.94 16.46 3.85
N GLU A 1243 -2.06 15.46 2.98
CA GLU A 1243 -2.65 15.60 1.64
C GLU A 1243 -4.08 16.15 1.72
N ALA A 1244 -4.90 15.59 2.61
CA ALA A 1244 -6.26 16.07 2.83
C ALA A 1244 -6.32 17.53 3.30
N ASP A 1245 -5.50 17.90 4.29
CA ASP A 1245 -5.47 19.26 4.84
C ASP A 1245 -4.88 20.28 3.84
N PHE A 1246 -3.87 19.87 3.08
CA PHE A 1246 -3.22 20.71 2.07
C PHE A 1246 -4.14 21.00 0.88
N LEU A 1247 -4.79 19.97 0.31
CA LEU A 1247 -5.71 20.15 -0.81
C LEU A 1247 -6.93 21.01 -0.41
N ASP A 1248 -7.44 20.85 0.82
CA ASP A 1248 -8.49 21.72 1.36
C ASP A 1248 -8.06 23.19 1.49
N LEU A 1249 -6.81 23.44 1.89
CA LEU A 1249 -6.25 24.79 1.89
C LEU A 1249 -6.17 25.36 0.47
N VAL A 1250 -5.68 24.59 -0.50
CA VAL A 1250 -5.58 25.00 -1.91
C VAL A 1250 -6.97 25.32 -2.49
N GLU A 1251 -7.96 24.44 -2.28
CA GLU A 1251 -9.33 24.63 -2.74
C GLU A 1251 -9.95 25.92 -2.17
N ARG A 1252 -9.78 26.16 -0.87
CA ARG A 1252 -10.25 27.38 -0.20
C ARG A 1252 -9.57 28.63 -0.74
N ALA A 1253 -8.25 28.61 -0.85
CA ALA A 1253 -7.49 29.76 -1.33
C ALA A 1253 -7.83 30.12 -2.79
N LEU A 1254 -8.04 29.13 -3.65
CA LEU A 1254 -8.49 29.34 -5.03
C LEU A 1254 -9.91 29.89 -5.08
N ALA A 1255 -10.83 29.40 -4.24
CA ALA A 1255 -12.20 29.89 -4.18
C ALA A 1255 -12.27 31.35 -3.72
N GLU A 1256 -11.53 31.72 -2.67
CA GLU A 1256 -11.45 33.09 -2.17
C GLU A 1256 -10.86 34.05 -3.19
N THR A 1257 -9.77 33.65 -3.85
CA THR A 1257 -9.12 34.48 -4.88
C THR A 1257 -10.05 34.71 -6.08
N ARG A 1258 -10.82 33.69 -6.49
CA ARG A 1258 -11.85 33.82 -7.53
C ARG A 1258 -13.02 34.69 -7.09
N ALA A 1259 -13.39 34.68 -5.81
CA ALA A 1259 -14.44 35.53 -5.28
C ALA A 1259 -13.99 37.00 -5.22
N GLN A 1260 -12.76 37.25 -4.78
CA GLN A 1260 -12.16 38.59 -4.76
C GLN A 1260 -12.06 39.17 -6.17
N ALA A 1261 -11.54 38.41 -7.14
CA ALA A 1261 -11.46 38.82 -8.54
C ALA A 1261 -12.81 39.02 -9.24
N ARG A 1262 -13.93 38.53 -8.66
CA ARG A 1262 -15.29 38.82 -9.13
C ARG A 1262 -15.90 40.07 -8.48
N ALA A 1263 -15.39 40.45 -7.32
CA ALA A 1263 -15.87 41.59 -6.55
C ALA A 1263 -15.14 42.90 -6.94
N ASP A 1264 -13.87 42.79 -7.30
CA ASP A 1264 -13.06 43.83 -7.94
C ASP A 1264 -13.42 44.02 -9.42
#